data_AF-A0A945DNZ2-F1
#
_entry.id   AF-A0A945DNZ2-F1
#
_cell.length_a   1.000
_cell.length_b   1.000
_cell.length_c   1.000
_cell.angle_alpha   90.00
_cell.angle_beta   90.00
_cell.angle_gamma   90.00
#
_symmetry.space_group_name_H-M   'P 1'
#
loop_
_entity.id
_entity.type
_entity.pdbx_description
1 polymer ?
#
loop_
_entity_poly.entity_id
_entity_poly.type
_entity_poly.pdbx_seq_one_letter_code
_entity_poly.pdbx_strand_id
1 'polypeptide(L)'
;MPTAVTSIEDIVSQIVNPPDISLDCSVVDRGIDNYHVDVEISPAFTRLVREAVEQNMKLLIAGKPMISGNAEIMQEVRETYTDLMKVTLHRCKTDLKPEQVSILQFGIVKFVIQEVHGALAAYGEKLEETLGQQKYSGSRSLLVTQGKRIWFRKHANEFQFRIVRLFLRQFRREENNQLKPLREQVVGDFMEAASVLCNPLLYARTPKEPLLLLDYYAIWPGNGAEFEKLNDALEAGFRKAFASQVFAPLRNDAKLRSVQSEVYDELGGLFAVQAVLGPSEDQKEIVEESLSWLEYPDNARLLFDEKVHERHLSQEGLGFSAGWGLKGDIKKLHKIAQGLRKAVGDNKAVRRLLVSYALRDKVTQADLDLIELEDILGFVSGVESEQVHDLVAGTSEGGLALQAKLEECKAEFDRMMRKSEDGLTVRLLTDYCRYRLHLKYYRFAHRMFNRLSVITEPQKIQLAKAGGNLYRLLSSAEVKNIGSDEEPEVIHHTILKADVRGSTKVTAELTKRGLNPASYFSLRFFDPITERLAAYGAVKVFIEGDAVILGVYEYNNAPDEWFSVSRACGMAKEVIDIVTSKNADSKQTDLPTLEIGIGICYLNDRPLFLFDDNRPIMISSAIGDADRFASCSWRLREDHDSGNFNVDAYLLDDNDGVKGEKGQKVLRYNVNGIVIDGAAFEKLQSEVHFRNLKAKSGVVEESFYVGRYPDVAGKQRDIVVRQGRVGRWKDDAVVTGARTSQFFYEVLPNSKFANRIVELVSKKGT
;
A
#
# COMPACT_ATOMS: atom_id res chain seq x y z
N MET A 1 -25.94 -27.85 30.95
CA MET A 1 -26.98 -27.09 31.67
C MET A 1 -26.35 -25.76 32.05
N PRO A 2 -26.87 -24.60 31.61
CA PRO A 2 -26.39 -23.33 32.16
C PRO A 2 -26.60 -23.37 33.69
N THR A 3 -25.57 -22.99 34.43
CA THR A 3 -25.60 -22.92 35.89
C THR A 3 -26.71 -21.95 36.30
N ALA A 4 -27.63 -22.38 37.16
CA ALA A 4 -28.69 -21.51 37.66
C ALA A 4 -28.07 -20.31 38.39
N VAL A 5 -28.49 -19.09 38.07
CA VAL A 5 -27.94 -17.87 38.66
C VAL A 5 -28.54 -17.68 40.04
N THR A 6 -27.75 -17.85 41.10
CA THR A 6 -28.24 -17.82 42.49
C THR A 6 -27.62 -16.72 43.34
N SER A 7 -26.55 -16.09 42.84
CA SER A 7 -25.75 -15.09 43.56
C SER A 7 -25.24 -13.98 42.63
N ILE A 8 -24.69 -12.89 43.20
CA ILE A 8 -23.95 -11.88 42.43
C ILE A 8 -22.70 -12.48 41.77
N GLU A 9 -22.03 -13.43 42.41
CA GLU A 9 -20.86 -14.11 41.86
C GLU A 9 -21.21 -14.86 40.57
N ASP A 10 -22.39 -15.49 40.52
CA ASP A 10 -22.90 -16.17 39.31
C ASP A 10 -23.14 -15.18 38.15
N ILE A 11 -23.67 -13.99 38.44
CA ILE A 11 -23.83 -12.92 37.43
C ILE A 11 -22.46 -12.42 36.96
N VAL A 12 -21.55 -12.15 37.90
CA VAL A 12 -20.20 -11.66 37.61
C VAL A 12 -19.38 -12.70 36.82
N SER A 13 -19.62 -14.00 37.04
CA SER A 13 -18.97 -15.07 36.28
C SER A 13 -19.40 -15.14 34.81
N GLN A 14 -20.53 -14.50 34.45
CA GLN A 14 -21.03 -14.40 33.07
C GLN A 14 -20.50 -13.17 32.32
N ILE A 15 -19.70 -12.33 32.97
CA ILE A 15 -19.03 -11.21 32.30
C ILE A 15 -18.17 -11.76 31.16
N VAL A 16 -18.39 -11.21 29.96
CA VAL A 16 -17.65 -11.60 28.76
C VAL A 16 -16.39 -10.74 28.65
N ASN A 17 -15.24 -11.38 28.49
CA ASN A 17 -14.03 -10.71 28.03
C ASN A 17 -13.93 -10.91 26.51
N PRO A 18 -14.11 -9.84 25.70
CA PRO A 18 -13.93 -9.94 24.27
C PRO A 18 -12.46 -10.25 23.93
N PRO A 19 -12.18 -10.98 22.85
CA PRO A 19 -10.81 -11.23 22.43
C PRO A 19 -10.13 -9.93 21.98
N ASP A 20 -8.81 -9.87 22.12
CA ASP A 20 -8.00 -8.82 21.53
C ASP A 20 -8.12 -8.83 20.00
N ILE A 21 -7.95 -7.67 19.37
CA ILE A 21 -7.93 -7.56 17.90
C ILE A 21 -6.49 -7.41 17.44
N SER A 22 -6.09 -8.18 16.43
CA SER A 22 -4.72 -8.19 15.92
C SER A 22 -4.70 -8.53 14.43
N LEU A 23 -3.82 -7.87 13.67
CA LEU A 23 -3.53 -8.15 12.27
C LEU A 23 -2.01 -8.14 12.03
N ASP A 24 -1.51 -9.23 11.47
CA ASP A 24 -0.13 -9.36 11.02
C ASP A 24 0.05 -8.74 9.62
N CYS A 25 0.60 -7.54 9.58
CA CYS A 25 0.95 -6.80 8.38
C CYS A 25 2.26 -7.26 7.72
N SER A 26 2.95 -8.27 8.24
CA SER A 26 4.11 -8.86 7.55
C SER A 26 3.71 -9.72 6.34
N VAL A 27 2.44 -10.09 6.24
CA VAL A 27 1.88 -10.93 5.15
C VAL A 27 1.65 -10.18 3.84
N VAL A 28 1.78 -8.85 3.86
CA VAL A 28 1.60 -7.96 2.71
C VAL A 28 2.93 -7.33 2.32
N ASP A 29 3.17 -7.22 1.02
CA ASP A 29 4.42 -6.67 0.49
C ASP A 29 4.45 -5.14 0.62
N ARG A 30 5.64 -4.61 0.92
CA ARG A 30 5.85 -3.16 1.03
C ARG A 30 5.91 -2.54 -0.37
N GLY A 31 5.27 -1.38 -0.51
CA GLY A 31 5.16 -0.58 -1.71
C GLY A 31 6.38 0.30 -1.98
N ILE A 32 6.18 1.33 -2.81
CA ILE A 32 7.22 2.20 -3.37
C ILE A 32 8.11 2.85 -2.29
N ASP A 33 7.53 3.25 -1.16
CA ASP A 33 8.26 3.94 -0.08
C ASP A 33 8.91 2.99 0.94
N ASN A 34 8.82 1.67 0.72
CA ASN A 34 9.30 0.61 1.60
C ASN A 34 8.70 0.62 3.02
N TYR A 35 7.60 1.36 3.23
CA TYR A 35 6.92 1.46 4.51
C TYR A 35 5.44 1.07 4.40
N HIS A 36 4.70 1.67 3.48
CA HIS A 36 3.30 1.39 3.28
C HIS A 36 3.10 0.21 2.32
N VAL A 37 1.91 -0.34 2.32
CA VAL A 37 1.42 -1.29 1.31
C VAL A 37 0.66 -0.49 0.26
N ASP A 38 1.07 -0.60 -1.00
CA ASP A 38 0.44 0.15 -2.08
C ASP A 38 -0.85 -0.54 -2.54
N VAL A 39 -1.94 0.23 -2.58
CA VAL A 39 -3.27 -0.23 -2.95
C VAL A 39 -3.86 0.64 -4.07
N GLU A 40 -4.17 0.03 -5.21
CA GLU A 40 -4.99 0.63 -6.26
C GLU A 40 -6.45 0.19 -6.04
N ILE A 41 -7.39 1.13 -6.12
CA ILE A 41 -8.83 0.87 -6.02
C ILE A 41 -9.45 1.08 -7.39
N SER A 42 -10.45 0.26 -7.73
CA SER A 42 -11.29 0.35 -8.93
C SER A 42 -11.50 1.80 -9.42
N PRO A 43 -11.03 2.15 -10.63
CA PRO A 43 -11.30 3.44 -11.24
C PRO A 43 -12.80 3.79 -11.30
N ALA A 44 -13.67 2.80 -11.56
CA ALA A 44 -15.11 3.01 -11.56
C ALA A 44 -15.64 3.43 -10.18
N PHE A 45 -15.23 2.72 -9.13
CA PHE A 45 -15.61 3.05 -7.75
C PHE A 45 -15.09 4.42 -7.31
N THR A 46 -13.80 4.70 -7.56
CA THR A 46 -13.17 5.98 -7.16
C THR A 46 -13.85 7.17 -7.83
N ARG A 47 -14.22 7.06 -9.11
CA ARG A 47 -14.99 8.08 -9.84
C ARG A 47 -16.35 8.35 -9.19
N LEU A 48 -17.12 7.29 -8.89
CA LEU A 48 -18.45 7.42 -8.30
C LEU A 48 -18.40 8.07 -6.90
N VAL A 49 -17.42 7.69 -6.07
CA VAL A 49 -17.21 8.31 -4.76
C VAL A 49 -16.90 9.80 -4.90
N ARG A 50 -15.97 10.17 -5.78
CA ARG A 50 -15.61 11.58 -6.05
C ARG A 50 -16.81 12.41 -6.47
N GLU A 51 -17.60 11.88 -7.40
CA GLU A 51 -18.81 12.54 -7.89
C GLU A 51 -19.84 12.73 -6.76
N ALA A 52 -20.10 11.69 -5.96
CA ALA A 52 -21.03 11.77 -4.83
C ALA A 52 -20.54 12.71 -3.72
N VAL A 53 -19.23 12.76 -3.44
CA VAL A 53 -18.61 13.72 -2.50
C VAL A 53 -18.82 15.14 -3.01
N GLU A 54 -18.51 15.42 -4.27
CA GLU A 54 -18.64 16.75 -4.86
C GLU A 54 -20.10 17.23 -4.87
N GLN A 55 -21.05 16.35 -5.24
CA GLN A 55 -22.48 16.67 -5.24
C GLN A 55 -22.98 17.02 -3.82
N ASN A 56 -22.64 16.22 -2.81
CA ASN A 56 -23.04 16.49 -1.44
C ASN A 56 -22.39 17.73 -0.84
N MET A 57 -21.11 17.97 -1.15
CA MET A 57 -20.41 19.17 -0.74
C MET A 57 -21.10 20.43 -1.29
N LYS A 58 -21.47 20.44 -2.58
CA LYS A 58 -22.24 21.54 -3.19
C LYS A 58 -23.58 21.77 -2.51
N LEU A 59 -24.31 20.71 -2.17
CA LEU A 59 -25.60 20.80 -1.47
C LEU A 59 -25.44 21.39 -0.07
N LEU A 60 -24.49 20.88 0.72
CA LEU A 60 -24.23 21.37 2.08
C LEU A 60 -23.81 22.85 2.09
N ILE A 61 -22.90 23.25 1.20
CA ILE A 61 -22.49 24.65 1.05
C ILE A 61 -23.67 25.56 0.66
N ALA A 62 -24.62 25.03 -0.10
CA ALA A 62 -25.84 25.75 -0.49
C ALA A 62 -26.94 25.71 0.59
N GLY A 63 -26.69 25.13 1.77
CA GLY A 63 -27.69 24.96 2.83
C GLY A 63 -28.83 24.01 2.47
N LYS A 64 -28.61 23.12 1.49
CA LYS A 64 -29.60 22.15 1.02
C LYS A 64 -29.39 20.79 1.69
N PRO A 65 -30.45 19.97 1.81
CA PRO A 65 -30.29 18.61 2.30
C PRO A 65 -29.37 17.81 1.37
N MET A 66 -28.55 16.95 1.97
CA MET A 66 -27.74 15.98 1.23
C MET A 66 -28.61 15.02 0.43
N ILE A 67 -28.01 14.39 -0.57
CA ILE A 67 -28.69 13.31 -1.30
C ILE A 67 -29.04 12.17 -0.34
N SER A 68 -30.19 11.54 -0.58
CA SER A 68 -30.60 10.37 0.18
C SER A 68 -29.64 9.21 -0.07
N GLY A 69 -29.45 8.35 0.94
CA GLY A 69 -28.76 7.09 0.74
C GLY A 69 -29.38 6.22 -0.36
N ASN A 70 -30.68 6.39 -0.66
CA ASN A 70 -31.36 5.65 -1.73
C ASN A 70 -31.34 6.39 -3.09
N ALA A 71 -30.59 7.49 -3.24
CA ALA A 71 -30.41 8.14 -4.53
C ALA A 71 -29.64 7.22 -5.50
N GLU A 72 -29.86 7.39 -6.80
CA GLU A 72 -29.27 6.58 -7.88
C GLU A 72 -27.74 6.47 -7.77
N ILE A 73 -27.03 7.60 -7.66
CA ILE A 73 -25.57 7.60 -7.49
C ILE A 73 -25.11 6.84 -6.23
N MET A 74 -25.86 6.90 -5.12
CA MET A 74 -25.51 6.16 -3.91
C MET A 74 -25.81 4.67 -4.05
N GLN A 75 -26.80 4.31 -4.87
CA GLN A 75 -27.04 2.92 -5.25
C GLN A 75 -25.90 2.37 -6.10
N GLU A 76 -25.44 3.10 -7.11
CA GLU A 76 -24.29 2.73 -7.93
C GLU A 76 -23.01 2.55 -7.08
N VAL A 77 -22.77 3.46 -6.13
CA VAL A 77 -21.66 3.34 -5.15
C VAL A 77 -21.76 2.04 -4.37
N ARG A 78 -22.96 1.66 -3.88
CA ARG A 78 -23.15 0.40 -3.13
C ARG A 78 -22.95 -0.82 -4.00
N GLU A 79 -23.52 -0.84 -5.19
CA GLU A 79 -23.40 -1.96 -6.11
C GLU A 79 -21.94 -2.19 -6.50
N THR A 80 -21.22 -1.12 -6.81
CA THR A 80 -19.78 -1.18 -7.15
C THR A 80 -18.93 -1.60 -5.95
N TYR A 81 -19.22 -1.08 -4.74
CA TYR A 81 -18.56 -1.51 -3.51
C TYR A 81 -18.76 -3.01 -3.25
N THR A 82 -20.00 -3.49 -3.34
CA THR A 82 -20.35 -4.88 -3.12
C THR A 82 -19.66 -5.80 -4.13
N ASP A 83 -19.63 -5.42 -5.41
CA ASP A 83 -18.94 -6.18 -6.45
C ASP A 83 -17.42 -6.25 -6.19
N LEU A 84 -16.79 -5.09 -5.95
CA LEU A 84 -15.36 -4.98 -5.65
C LEU A 84 -14.96 -5.84 -4.43
N MET A 85 -15.76 -5.79 -3.36
CA MET A 85 -15.50 -6.60 -2.16
C MET A 85 -15.68 -8.10 -2.42
N LYS A 86 -16.71 -8.50 -3.19
CA LYS A 86 -16.91 -9.92 -3.57
C LYS A 86 -15.73 -10.44 -4.39
N VAL A 87 -15.27 -9.68 -5.38
CA VAL A 87 -14.09 -10.02 -6.19
C VAL A 87 -12.85 -10.18 -5.30
N THR A 88 -12.60 -9.21 -4.42
CA THR A 88 -11.47 -9.23 -3.50
C THR A 88 -11.51 -10.46 -2.58
N LEU A 89 -12.67 -10.77 -2.00
CA LEU A 89 -12.86 -11.96 -1.16
C LEU A 89 -12.67 -13.27 -1.95
N HIS A 90 -13.13 -13.31 -3.20
CA HIS A 90 -12.95 -14.50 -4.05
C HIS A 90 -11.50 -14.72 -4.49
N ARG A 91 -10.67 -13.66 -4.55
CA ARG A 91 -9.23 -13.78 -4.83
C ARG A 91 -8.44 -14.53 -3.78
N CYS A 92 -9.01 -14.79 -2.59
CA CYS A 92 -8.45 -15.76 -1.65
C CYS A 92 -8.30 -17.18 -2.22
N LYS A 93 -9.00 -17.49 -3.32
CA LYS A 93 -8.90 -18.78 -4.02
C LYS A 93 -7.86 -18.79 -5.13
N THR A 94 -7.27 -17.64 -5.46
CA THR A 94 -6.35 -17.49 -6.59
C THR A 94 -4.97 -17.02 -6.14
N ASP A 95 -4.89 -15.83 -5.54
CA ASP A 95 -3.63 -15.10 -5.39
C ASP A 95 -3.50 -14.32 -4.08
N LEU A 96 -4.59 -14.10 -3.34
CA LEU A 96 -4.55 -13.45 -2.03
C LEU A 96 -4.70 -14.46 -0.90
N LYS A 97 -4.24 -14.07 0.30
CA LYS A 97 -4.51 -14.77 1.57
C LYS A 97 -5.64 -14.05 2.34
N PRO A 98 -6.41 -14.77 3.19
CA PRO A 98 -7.45 -14.15 4.02
C PRO A 98 -6.96 -12.97 4.88
N GLU A 99 -5.74 -13.07 5.41
CA GLU A 99 -5.11 -12.02 6.22
C GLU A 99 -4.79 -10.79 5.36
N GLN A 100 -4.32 -10.98 4.13
CA GLN A 100 -4.09 -9.88 3.18
C GLN A 100 -5.40 -9.15 2.88
N VAL A 101 -6.50 -9.88 2.62
CA VAL A 101 -7.82 -9.26 2.40
C VAL A 101 -8.30 -8.47 3.62
N SER A 102 -8.04 -8.97 4.83
CA SER A 102 -8.37 -8.30 6.09
C SER A 102 -7.66 -6.95 6.26
N ILE A 103 -6.47 -6.81 5.67
CA ILE A 103 -5.68 -5.58 5.67
C ILE A 103 -6.15 -4.65 4.53
N LEU A 104 -6.22 -5.14 3.30
CA LEU A 104 -6.46 -4.33 2.11
C LEU A 104 -7.80 -3.59 2.12
N GLN A 105 -8.83 -4.15 2.75
CA GLN A 105 -10.15 -3.52 2.89
C GLN A 105 -10.13 -2.16 3.62
N PHE A 106 -9.15 -1.92 4.52
CA PHE A 106 -8.97 -0.62 5.14
C PHE A 106 -8.64 0.47 4.13
N GLY A 107 -8.06 0.10 2.97
CA GLY A 107 -7.77 1.01 1.86
C GLY A 107 -9.04 1.68 1.32
N ILE A 108 -10.17 0.98 1.26
CA ILE A 108 -11.43 1.54 0.76
C ILE A 108 -12.01 2.59 1.72
N VAL A 109 -11.98 2.30 3.02
CA VAL A 109 -12.44 3.25 4.05
C VAL A 109 -11.51 4.46 4.11
N LYS A 110 -10.18 4.21 4.08
CA LYS A 110 -9.16 5.26 4.03
C LYS A 110 -9.40 6.18 2.84
N PHE A 111 -9.60 5.63 1.65
CA PHE A 111 -9.88 6.37 0.43
C PHE A 111 -11.07 7.31 0.57
N VAL A 112 -12.22 6.82 1.06
CA VAL A 112 -13.41 7.68 1.22
C VAL A 112 -13.16 8.83 2.18
N ILE A 113 -12.48 8.58 3.30
CA ILE A 113 -12.14 9.63 4.27
C ILE A 113 -11.18 10.65 3.63
N GLN A 114 -10.15 10.18 2.93
CA GLN A 114 -9.18 11.02 2.22
C GLN A 114 -9.83 11.88 1.14
N GLU A 115 -10.75 11.33 0.34
CA GLU A 115 -11.45 12.08 -0.70
C GLU A 115 -12.36 13.16 -0.11
N VAL A 116 -13.04 12.90 1.01
CA VAL A 116 -13.83 13.92 1.71
C VAL A 116 -12.92 15.02 2.29
N HIS A 117 -11.81 14.65 2.92
CA HIS A 117 -10.82 15.60 3.45
C HIS A 117 -10.23 16.46 2.34
N GLY A 118 -9.81 15.84 1.24
CA GLY A 118 -9.24 16.50 0.07
C GLY A 118 -10.23 17.46 -0.59
N ALA A 119 -11.49 17.06 -0.77
CA ALA A 119 -12.53 17.93 -1.34
C ALA A 119 -12.79 19.17 -0.47
N LEU A 120 -12.88 19.00 0.85
CA LEU A 120 -13.07 20.10 1.79
C LEU A 120 -11.85 21.04 1.84
N ALA A 121 -10.64 20.47 1.84
CA ALA A 121 -9.40 21.24 1.80
C ALA A 121 -9.29 22.06 0.51
N ALA A 122 -9.50 21.44 -0.65
CA ALA A 122 -9.47 22.10 -1.96
C ALA A 122 -10.50 23.23 -2.07
N TYR A 123 -11.71 23.05 -1.50
CA TYR A 123 -12.70 24.12 -1.44
C TYR A 123 -12.24 25.28 -0.54
N GLY A 124 -11.66 24.97 0.62
CA GLY A 124 -11.07 25.96 1.53
C GLY A 124 -9.95 26.77 0.87
N GLU A 125 -9.01 26.10 0.19
CA GLU A 125 -7.92 26.72 -0.56
C GLU A 125 -8.44 27.64 -1.67
N LYS A 126 -9.44 27.19 -2.44
CA LYS A 126 -10.08 28.00 -3.47
C LYS A 126 -10.72 29.28 -2.90
N LEU A 127 -11.34 29.20 -1.72
CA LEU A 127 -11.85 30.39 -1.02
C LEU A 127 -10.72 31.34 -0.59
N GLU A 128 -9.57 30.79 -0.17
CA GLU A 128 -8.39 31.56 0.22
C GLU A 128 -7.73 32.26 -0.97
N GLU A 129 -7.54 31.56 -2.09
CA GLU A 129 -7.04 32.13 -3.34
C GLU A 129 -7.96 33.24 -3.86
N THR A 130 -9.26 32.99 -3.89
CA THR A 130 -10.27 33.98 -4.32
C THR A 130 -10.20 35.23 -3.43
N LEU A 131 -10.05 35.04 -2.12
CA LEU A 131 -9.92 36.14 -1.17
C LEU A 131 -8.60 36.91 -1.35
N GLY A 132 -7.50 36.23 -1.65
CA GLY A 132 -6.22 36.85 -2.01
C GLY A 132 -6.32 37.72 -3.26
N GLN A 133 -6.91 37.18 -4.33
CA GLN A 133 -7.15 37.91 -5.58
C GLN A 133 -8.07 39.13 -5.38
N GLN A 134 -9.13 38.99 -4.57
CA GLN A 134 -10.05 40.09 -4.26
C GLN A 134 -9.41 41.19 -3.40
N LYS A 135 -8.51 40.83 -2.48
CA LYS A 135 -7.71 41.82 -1.72
C LYS A 135 -6.80 42.62 -2.64
N TYR A 136 -6.11 41.95 -3.54
CA TYR A 136 -5.17 42.60 -4.47
C TYR A 136 -5.90 43.53 -5.46
N SER A 137 -7.06 43.11 -5.95
CA SER A 137 -7.87 43.87 -6.92
C SER A 137 -8.79 44.94 -6.31
N GLY A 138 -8.86 45.06 -4.98
CA GLY A 138 -9.76 46.01 -4.31
C GLY A 138 -11.25 45.72 -4.53
N SER A 139 -11.63 44.45 -4.68
CA SER A 139 -13.01 44.06 -5.02
C SER A 139 -14.03 44.39 -3.92
N ARG A 140 -15.22 44.86 -4.33
CA ARG A 140 -16.38 45.05 -3.44
C ARG A 140 -16.93 43.75 -2.85
N SER A 141 -16.61 42.59 -3.44
CA SER A 141 -17.05 41.27 -2.94
C SER A 141 -16.19 40.70 -1.80
N LEU A 142 -15.14 41.40 -1.39
CA LEU A 142 -14.17 40.91 -0.40
C LEU A 142 -14.81 40.48 0.92
N LEU A 143 -15.70 41.32 1.47
CA LEU A 143 -16.38 41.05 2.74
C LEU A 143 -17.28 39.81 2.66
N VAL A 144 -17.94 39.61 1.51
CA VAL A 144 -18.80 38.43 1.28
C VAL A 144 -17.96 37.16 1.27
N THR A 145 -16.82 37.16 0.57
CA THR A 145 -15.90 36.01 0.53
C THR A 145 -15.26 35.74 1.89
N GLN A 146 -14.92 36.79 2.65
CA GLN A 146 -14.46 36.66 4.04
C GLN A 146 -15.51 35.98 4.92
N GLY A 147 -16.77 36.44 4.86
CA GLY A 147 -17.88 35.82 5.59
C GLY A 147 -18.07 34.35 5.22
N LYS A 148 -18.06 34.03 3.92
CA LYS A 148 -18.14 32.64 3.43
C LYS A 148 -17.02 31.76 3.95
N ARG A 149 -15.77 32.27 4.02
CA ARG A 149 -14.63 31.51 4.56
C ARG A 149 -14.78 31.23 6.06
N ILE A 150 -15.20 32.23 6.84
CA ILE A 150 -15.44 32.06 8.28
C ILE A 150 -16.54 31.03 8.51
N TRP A 151 -17.65 31.16 7.78
CA TRP A 151 -18.75 30.21 7.84
C TRP A 151 -18.32 28.79 7.45
N PHE A 152 -17.59 28.64 6.34
CA PHE A 152 -17.08 27.34 5.90
C PHE A 152 -16.16 26.70 6.95
N ARG A 153 -15.24 27.47 7.55
CA ARG A 153 -14.36 26.96 8.61
C ARG A 153 -15.13 26.52 9.85
N LYS A 154 -16.20 27.22 10.22
CA LYS A 154 -17.09 26.83 11.33
C LYS A 154 -17.78 25.49 11.06
N HIS A 155 -18.12 25.20 9.81
CA HIS A 155 -18.94 24.04 9.41
C HIS A 155 -18.16 22.86 8.79
N ALA A 156 -16.85 23.00 8.54
CA ALA A 156 -16.07 21.99 7.84
C ALA A 156 -16.10 20.61 8.53
N ASN A 157 -16.03 20.57 9.88
CA ASN A 157 -16.11 19.32 10.64
C ASN A 157 -17.49 18.66 10.52
N GLU A 158 -18.56 19.46 10.53
CA GLU A 158 -19.92 18.96 10.32
C GLU A 158 -20.06 18.36 8.91
N PHE A 159 -19.55 19.05 7.88
CA PHE A 159 -19.62 18.54 6.51
C PHE A 159 -18.90 17.22 6.38
N GLN A 160 -17.71 17.11 6.97
CA GLN A 160 -17.00 15.83 7.05
C GLN A 160 -17.86 14.76 7.75
N PHE A 161 -18.37 15.05 8.94
CA PHE A 161 -19.23 14.13 9.69
C PHE A 161 -20.39 13.62 8.84
N ARG A 162 -21.14 14.52 8.20
CA ARG A 162 -22.33 14.14 7.42
C ARG A 162 -21.97 13.34 6.17
N ILE A 163 -20.94 13.75 5.43
CA ILE A 163 -20.54 13.06 4.19
C ILE A 163 -19.95 11.69 4.50
N VAL A 164 -18.98 11.58 5.41
CA VAL A 164 -18.36 10.29 5.76
C VAL A 164 -19.40 9.35 6.37
N ARG A 165 -20.30 9.86 7.24
CA ARG A 165 -21.43 9.08 7.78
C ARG A 165 -22.33 8.52 6.67
N LEU A 166 -22.61 9.29 5.62
CA LEU A 166 -23.43 8.82 4.49
C LEU A 166 -22.79 7.58 3.86
N PHE A 167 -21.51 7.65 3.49
CA PHE A 167 -20.80 6.55 2.85
C PHE A 167 -20.64 5.33 3.76
N LEU A 168 -20.11 5.51 4.96
CA LEU A 168 -19.84 4.38 5.85
C LEU A 168 -21.13 3.70 6.37
N ARG A 169 -22.26 4.42 6.43
CA ARG A 169 -23.57 3.77 6.65
C ARG A 169 -24.02 2.93 5.46
N GLN A 170 -23.73 3.36 4.23
CA GLN A 170 -24.01 2.54 3.04
C GLN A 170 -23.11 1.30 3.02
N PHE A 171 -21.82 1.42 3.31
CA PHE A 171 -20.92 0.27 3.38
C PHE A 171 -21.34 -0.69 4.48
N ARG A 172 -21.62 -0.20 5.68
CA ARG A 172 -22.13 -1.05 6.79
C ARG A 172 -23.40 -1.81 6.41
N ARG A 173 -24.29 -1.19 5.62
CA ARG A 173 -25.50 -1.84 5.11
C ARG A 173 -25.17 -3.01 4.19
N GLU A 174 -24.28 -2.81 3.23
CA GLU A 174 -23.84 -3.87 2.31
C GLU A 174 -23.04 -4.95 3.02
N GLU A 175 -22.19 -4.57 3.97
CA GLU A 175 -21.44 -5.49 4.82
C GLU A 175 -22.36 -6.44 5.59
N ASN A 176 -23.38 -5.90 6.24
CA ASN A 176 -24.31 -6.69 7.04
C ASN A 176 -25.27 -7.54 6.19
N ASN A 177 -25.72 -7.02 5.04
CA ASN A 177 -26.79 -7.64 4.26
C ASN A 177 -26.29 -8.60 3.17
N GLN A 178 -25.16 -8.28 2.52
CA GLN A 178 -24.69 -8.96 1.31
C GLN A 178 -23.34 -9.65 1.49
N LEU A 179 -22.43 -9.07 2.27
CA LEU A 179 -21.04 -9.56 2.36
C LEU A 179 -20.78 -10.44 3.59
N LYS A 180 -21.54 -10.29 4.68
CA LYS A 180 -21.34 -11.02 5.93
C LYS A 180 -21.19 -12.55 5.75
N PRO A 181 -22.07 -13.27 5.03
CA PRO A 181 -21.92 -14.72 4.87
C PRO A 181 -20.65 -15.12 4.11
N LEU A 182 -20.27 -14.32 3.10
CA LEU A 182 -19.06 -14.57 2.32
C LEU A 182 -17.80 -14.31 3.15
N ARG A 183 -17.81 -13.29 4.00
CA ARG A 183 -16.69 -12.99 4.92
C ARG A 183 -16.48 -14.08 5.95
N GLU A 184 -17.55 -14.54 6.59
CA GLU A 184 -17.50 -15.65 7.54
C GLU A 184 -16.91 -16.91 6.89
N GLN A 185 -17.21 -17.15 5.61
CA GLN A 185 -16.65 -18.27 4.85
C GLN A 185 -15.16 -18.11 4.50
N VAL A 186 -14.72 -16.90 4.14
CA VAL A 186 -13.38 -16.67 3.57
C VAL A 186 -12.35 -16.27 4.61
N VAL A 187 -12.73 -15.39 5.53
CA VAL A 187 -11.85 -14.72 6.49
C VAL A 187 -12.09 -15.20 7.93
N GLY A 188 -13.26 -15.80 8.19
CA GLY A 188 -13.64 -16.24 9.53
C GLY A 188 -14.14 -15.09 10.41
N ASP A 189 -13.97 -15.25 11.72
CA ASP A 189 -14.55 -14.36 12.74
C ASP A 189 -13.53 -13.32 13.24
N PHE A 190 -13.44 -12.18 12.55
CA PHE A 190 -12.62 -11.04 12.97
C PHE A 190 -13.33 -10.15 14.03
N MET A 191 -14.37 -10.68 14.70
CA MET A 191 -15.28 -9.98 15.63
C MET A 191 -15.79 -8.65 15.07
N GLU A 192 -16.68 -8.78 14.09
CA GLU A 192 -17.38 -7.70 13.40
C GLU A 192 -16.44 -6.71 12.66
N ALA A 193 -15.68 -7.18 11.66
CA ALA A 193 -14.85 -6.30 10.80
C ALA A 193 -15.59 -5.04 10.31
N ALA A 194 -16.88 -5.15 10.02
CA ALA A 194 -17.75 -4.02 9.67
C ALA A 194 -17.88 -2.97 10.80
N SER A 195 -17.84 -3.37 12.07
CA SER A 195 -17.87 -2.48 13.24
C SER A 195 -16.57 -1.71 13.41
N VAL A 196 -15.42 -2.27 13.04
CA VAL A 196 -14.14 -1.54 12.99
C VAL A 196 -14.09 -0.62 11.77
N LEU A 197 -14.36 -1.14 10.57
CA LEU A 197 -14.29 -0.40 9.29
C LEU A 197 -15.32 0.73 9.21
N CYS A 198 -16.51 0.54 9.77
CA CYS A 198 -17.58 1.52 9.78
C CYS A 198 -17.86 2.09 11.17
N ASN A 199 -16.85 2.07 12.05
CA ASN A 199 -16.91 2.64 13.39
C ASN A 199 -17.42 4.09 13.33
N PRO A 200 -18.47 4.46 14.08
CA PRO A 200 -19.01 5.81 14.06
C PRO A 200 -17.99 6.92 14.33
N LEU A 201 -16.96 6.65 15.14
CA LEU A 201 -15.93 7.67 15.43
C LEU A 201 -15.12 8.08 14.19
N LEU A 202 -15.09 7.25 13.13
CA LEU A 202 -14.44 7.57 11.85
C LEU A 202 -15.19 8.64 11.04
N TYR A 203 -16.44 8.97 11.39
CA TYR A 203 -17.23 9.94 10.64
C TYR A 203 -16.69 11.36 10.81
N ALA A 204 -16.21 11.69 12.01
CA ALA A 204 -15.74 13.01 12.36
C ALA A 204 -14.21 13.08 12.40
N ARG A 205 -13.67 14.30 12.38
CA ARG A 205 -12.23 14.55 12.50
C ARG A 205 -11.68 14.20 13.87
N THR A 206 -12.52 14.32 14.90
CA THR A 206 -12.19 14.00 16.28
C THR A 206 -13.32 13.18 16.90
N PRO A 207 -13.02 12.19 17.76
CA PRO A 207 -14.04 11.41 18.46
C PRO A 207 -14.83 12.24 19.49
N LYS A 208 -14.39 13.48 19.76
CA LYS A 208 -15.04 14.43 20.67
C LYS A 208 -16.02 15.38 19.95
N GLU A 209 -16.23 15.21 18.64
CA GLU A 209 -17.09 16.11 17.86
C GLU A 209 -18.53 16.14 18.41
N PRO A 210 -19.12 17.32 18.69
CA PRO A 210 -20.40 17.39 19.41
C PRO A 210 -21.58 16.69 18.70
N LEU A 211 -21.73 16.88 17.39
CA LEU A 211 -22.81 16.23 16.62
C LEU A 211 -22.65 14.70 16.55
N LEU A 212 -21.40 14.22 16.49
CA LEU A 212 -21.09 12.79 16.58
C LEU A 212 -21.54 12.24 17.94
N LEU A 213 -21.19 12.92 19.03
CA LEU A 213 -21.57 12.50 20.38
C LEU A 213 -23.08 12.50 20.56
N LEU A 214 -23.77 13.54 20.09
CA LEU A 214 -25.24 13.66 20.17
C LEU A 214 -25.95 12.48 19.47
N ASP A 215 -25.51 12.14 18.26
CA ASP A 215 -26.15 11.10 17.44
C ASP A 215 -25.88 9.69 17.96
N TYR A 216 -24.68 9.42 18.50
CA TYR A 216 -24.22 8.05 18.77
C TYR A 216 -24.03 7.72 20.27
N TYR A 217 -23.79 8.70 21.14
CA TYR A 217 -23.40 8.49 22.54
C TYR A 217 -24.10 9.46 23.50
N ALA A 218 -23.65 9.51 24.75
CA ALA A 218 -23.90 10.66 25.62
C ALA A 218 -22.94 11.79 25.26
N ILE A 219 -23.36 13.04 25.48
CA ILE A 219 -22.42 14.17 25.37
C ILE A 219 -21.61 14.21 26.66
N TRP A 220 -20.33 13.86 26.59
CA TRP A 220 -19.44 13.84 27.74
C TRP A 220 -19.17 15.27 28.28
N PRO A 221 -18.75 15.42 29.56
CA PRO A 221 -18.60 16.74 30.16
C PRO A 221 -17.58 17.62 29.41
N GLY A 222 -17.85 18.93 29.39
CA GLY A 222 -17.10 19.91 28.58
C GLY A 222 -17.12 19.59 27.08
N ASN A 223 -18.25 19.10 26.55
CA ASN A 223 -18.41 18.66 25.17
C ASN A 223 -17.34 17.63 24.73
N GLY A 224 -16.98 16.68 25.60
CA GLY A 224 -15.93 15.70 25.31
C GLY A 224 -14.55 16.04 25.87
N ALA A 225 -14.30 17.30 26.23
CA ALA A 225 -12.99 17.73 26.71
C ALA A 225 -12.62 17.10 28.06
N GLU A 226 -13.60 16.83 28.93
CA GLU A 226 -13.35 16.30 30.27
C GLU A 226 -13.64 14.81 30.40
N PHE A 227 -13.77 14.08 29.28
CA PHE A 227 -14.02 12.65 29.29
C PHE A 227 -12.96 11.87 30.07
N GLU A 228 -11.69 12.30 30.06
CA GLU A 228 -10.60 11.62 30.79
C GLU A 228 -10.88 11.56 32.30
N LYS A 229 -11.28 12.70 32.90
CA LYS A 229 -11.60 12.78 34.33
C LYS A 229 -12.79 11.88 34.68
N LEU A 230 -13.81 11.87 33.81
CA LEU A 230 -14.99 11.00 33.97
C LEU A 230 -14.60 9.52 33.88
N ASN A 231 -13.74 9.17 32.93
CA ASN A 231 -13.23 7.82 32.76
C ASN A 231 -12.47 7.35 33.99
N ASP A 232 -11.56 8.15 34.52
CA ASP A 232 -10.77 7.81 35.71
C ASP A 232 -11.66 7.54 36.94
N ALA A 233 -12.69 8.38 37.13
CA ALA A 233 -13.65 8.21 38.22
C ALA A 233 -14.47 6.91 38.07
N LEU A 234 -14.94 6.61 36.85
CA LEU A 234 -15.70 5.39 36.57
C LEU A 234 -14.82 4.14 36.70
N GLU A 235 -13.61 4.14 36.16
CA GLU A 235 -12.68 3.01 36.29
C GLU A 235 -12.34 2.73 37.76
N ALA A 236 -12.09 3.78 38.56
CA ALA A 236 -11.85 3.62 40.00
C ALA A 236 -13.07 3.00 40.70
N GLY A 237 -14.28 3.43 40.33
CA GLY A 237 -15.54 2.85 40.81
C GLY A 237 -15.69 1.37 40.44
N PHE A 238 -15.43 1.01 39.18
CA PHE A 238 -15.49 -0.37 38.70
C PHE A 238 -14.45 -1.27 39.38
N ARG A 239 -13.20 -0.82 39.53
CA ARG A 239 -12.15 -1.56 40.26
C ARG A 239 -12.55 -1.84 41.70
N LYS A 240 -13.15 -0.85 42.36
CA LYS A 240 -13.64 -1.00 43.74
C LYS A 240 -14.82 -1.97 43.83
N ALA A 241 -15.73 -1.94 42.86
CA ALA A 241 -16.95 -2.74 42.87
C ALA A 241 -16.71 -4.21 42.46
N PHE A 242 -15.81 -4.45 41.51
CA PHE A 242 -15.55 -5.77 40.91
C PHE A 242 -14.06 -6.12 40.99
N ALA A 243 -13.51 -6.20 42.21
CA ALA A 243 -12.08 -6.42 42.43
C ALA A 243 -11.55 -7.74 41.85
N SER A 244 -12.41 -8.74 41.66
CA SER A 244 -12.07 -10.01 41.00
C SER A 244 -11.95 -9.90 39.48
N GLN A 245 -12.46 -8.83 38.87
CA GLN A 245 -12.47 -8.60 37.43
C GLN A 245 -11.40 -7.56 37.06
N VAL A 246 -10.20 -8.04 36.75
CA VAL A 246 -9.05 -7.17 36.43
C VAL A 246 -9.20 -6.61 35.01
N PHE A 247 -8.88 -5.33 34.84
CA PHE A 247 -8.81 -4.69 33.52
C PHE A 247 -7.73 -3.59 33.51
N ALA A 248 -7.12 -3.38 32.34
CA ALA A 248 -6.15 -2.31 32.13
C ALA A 248 -6.85 -0.94 32.01
N PRO A 249 -6.24 0.16 32.48
CA PRO A 249 -6.74 1.51 32.22
C PRO A 249 -6.89 1.79 30.72
N LEU A 250 -7.86 2.63 30.35
CA LEU A 250 -8.06 3.03 28.95
C LEU A 250 -6.86 3.80 28.40
N ARG A 251 -6.33 4.72 29.22
CA ARG A 251 -5.18 5.53 28.90
C ARG A 251 -3.91 4.76 29.21
N ASN A 252 -3.04 4.64 28.22
CA ASN A 252 -1.68 4.14 28.42
C ASN A 252 -0.76 5.30 28.80
N ASP A 253 -0.19 5.30 30.00
CA ASP A 253 0.76 6.34 30.44
C ASP A 253 2.23 6.00 30.15
N ALA A 254 2.48 5.03 29.26
CA ALA A 254 3.82 4.69 28.80
C ALA A 254 4.56 5.92 28.25
N LYS A 255 5.76 6.17 28.76
CA LYS A 255 6.66 7.21 28.24
C LYS A 255 7.46 6.63 27.08
N LEU A 256 6.89 6.67 25.89
CA LEU A 256 7.55 6.22 24.68
C LEU A 256 8.72 7.14 24.30
N ARG A 257 9.85 6.56 23.89
CA ARG A 257 10.91 7.32 23.21
C ARG A 257 10.44 7.66 21.79
N SER A 258 11.05 8.66 21.15
CA SER A 258 10.70 9.05 19.77
C SER A 258 10.74 7.87 18.79
N VAL A 259 11.72 6.97 18.93
CA VAL A 259 11.87 5.77 18.09
C VAL A 259 10.77 4.72 18.30
N GLN A 260 10.07 4.77 19.44
CA GLN A 260 8.98 3.84 19.77
C GLN A 260 7.60 4.40 19.43
N SER A 261 7.52 5.68 19.07
CA SER A 261 6.23 6.33 18.78
C SER A 261 5.89 6.16 17.31
N GLU A 262 4.61 5.91 17.04
CA GLU A 262 4.09 5.94 15.67
C GLU A 262 4.36 7.30 15.03
N VAL A 263 5.01 7.29 13.87
CA VAL A 263 5.47 8.52 13.18
C VAL A 263 4.42 9.01 12.20
N TYR A 264 3.61 8.10 11.64
CA TYR A 264 2.60 8.44 10.65
C TYR A 264 1.24 8.68 11.30
N ASP A 265 0.54 9.74 10.88
CA ASP A 265 -0.84 10.01 11.25
C ASP A 265 -1.54 10.81 10.14
N GLU A 266 -1.59 10.23 8.94
CA GLU A 266 -2.05 10.93 7.74
C GLU A 266 -3.48 11.47 7.86
N LEU A 267 -4.35 10.73 8.54
CA LEU A 267 -5.74 11.14 8.81
C LEU A 267 -5.91 11.89 10.14
N GLY A 268 -4.84 12.09 10.91
CA GLY A 268 -4.81 12.87 12.17
C GLY A 268 -5.55 12.23 13.35
N GLY A 269 -5.93 10.97 13.25
CA GLY A 269 -6.77 10.31 14.26
C GLY A 269 -5.99 9.84 15.48
N LEU A 270 -4.75 9.38 15.32
CA LEU A 270 -3.95 8.93 16.45
C LEU A 270 -3.66 10.09 17.41
N PHE A 271 -3.36 11.27 16.86
CA PHE A 271 -3.23 12.50 17.63
C PHE A 271 -4.55 12.90 18.32
N ALA A 272 -5.69 12.77 17.62
CA ALA A 272 -7.01 13.12 18.16
C ALA A 272 -7.43 12.30 19.39
N VAL A 273 -6.96 11.05 19.51
CA VAL A 273 -7.22 10.19 20.68
C VAL A 273 -6.12 10.20 21.74
N GLN A 274 -4.98 10.83 21.48
CA GLN A 274 -3.79 10.73 22.34
C GLN A 274 -4.05 11.16 23.78
N ALA A 275 -4.86 12.20 24.00
CA ALA A 275 -5.23 12.66 25.34
C ALA A 275 -6.02 11.60 26.14
N VAL A 276 -6.83 10.78 25.45
CA VAL A 276 -7.73 9.78 26.05
C VAL A 276 -7.08 8.41 26.15
N LEU A 277 -6.35 7.97 25.11
CA LEU A 277 -5.80 6.62 25.00
C LEU A 277 -4.29 6.54 25.31
N GLY A 278 -3.62 7.69 25.44
CA GLY A 278 -2.16 7.75 25.57
C GLY A 278 -1.44 7.78 24.23
N PRO A 279 -0.10 7.84 24.24
CA PRO A 279 0.69 7.82 23.01
C PRO A 279 0.56 6.47 22.28
N SER A 280 0.66 6.51 20.95
CA SER A 280 0.61 5.32 20.10
C SER A 280 2.02 4.79 19.86
N GLU A 281 2.25 3.55 20.26
CA GLU A 281 3.46 2.80 19.90
C GLU A 281 3.45 2.46 18.41
N ASP A 282 4.64 2.47 17.79
CA ASP A 282 4.83 2.06 16.40
C ASP A 282 4.71 0.53 16.28
N GLN A 283 3.58 0.10 15.73
CA GLN A 283 3.23 -1.30 15.48
C GLN A 283 3.45 -1.61 13.98
N LYS A 284 4.70 -1.91 13.60
CA LYS A 284 5.09 -2.06 12.17
C LYS A 284 4.60 -3.35 11.52
N GLU A 285 4.76 -4.47 12.23
CA GLU A 285 4.48 -5.82 11.74
C GLU A 285 3.12 -6.28 12.25
N ILE A 286 2.91 -6.25 13.57
CA ILE A 286 1.64 -6.68 14.17
C ILE A 286 0.93 -5.45 14.72
N VAL A 287 -0.23 -5.13 14.13
CA VAL A 287 -1.12 -4.08 14.63
C VAL A 287 -2.14 -4.73 15.55
N GLU A 288 -2.18 -4.30 16.81
CA GLU A 288 -3.06 -4.91 17.82
C GLU A 288 -3.65 -3.89 18.80
N GLU A 289 -4.82 -4.25 19.34
CA GLU A 289 -5.48 -3.56 20.45
C GLU A 289 -6.02 -4.58 21.45
N SER A 290 -5.69 -4.37 22.73
CA SER A 290 -6.20 -5.20 23.80
C SER A 290 -7.59 -4.74 24.24
N LEU A 291 -8.51 -5.68 24.43
CA LEU A 291 -9.87 -5.40 24.90
C LEU A 291 -10.07 -5.99 26.30
N SER A 292 -10.92 -5.35 27.09
CA SER A 292 -11.32 -5.85 28.42
C SER A 292 -12.83 -6.01 28.48
N TRP A 293 -13.35 -6.57 29.58
CA TRP A 293 -14.79 -6.66 29.80
C TRP A 293 -15.52 -5.31 29.81
N LEU A 294 -14.83 -4.18 30.03
CA LEU A 294 -15.42 -2.84 29.88
C LEU A 294 -15.60 -2.42 28.41
N GLU A 295 -14.91 -3.07 27.48
CA GLU A 295 -15.09 -2.90 26.04
C GLU A 295 -16.11 -3.88 25.46
N TYR A 296 -16.99 -4.44 26.30
CA TYR A 296 -18.13 -5.24 25.88
C TYR A 296 -19.43 -4.63 26.46
N PRO A 297 -20.16 -3.80 25.69
CA PRO A 297 -21.25 -2.98 26.22
C PRO A 297 -22.38 -3.76 26.90
N ASP A 298 -22.63 -4.99 26.46
CA ASP A 298 -23.68 -5.84 27.04
C ASP A 298 -23.35 -6.29 28.47
N ASN A 299 -22.08 -6.23 28.91
CA ASN A 299 -21.73 -6.47 30.33
C ASN A 299 -22.34 -5.40 31.24
N ALA A 300 -22.46 -4.15 30.80
CA ALA A 300 -23.13 -3.11 31.59
C ALA A 300 -24.61 -3.43 31.80
N ARG A 301 -25.27 -4.02 30.78
CA ARG A 301 -26.67 -4.48 30.88
C ARG A 301 -26.79 -5.71 31.77
N LEU A 302 -25.91 -6.69 31.60
CA LEU A 302 -25.84 -7.87 32.47
C LEU A 302 -25.76 -7.48 33.94
N LEU A 303 -24.92 -6.50 34.27
CA LEU A 303 -24.66 -6.08 35.65
C LEU A 303 -25.75 -5.19 36.24
N PHE A 304 -26.46 -4.38 35.45
CA PHE A 304 -27.29 -3.30 35.99
C PHE A 304 -28.69 -3.18 35.39
N ASP A 305 -29.04 -3.91 34.33
CA ASP A 305 -30.38 -3.86 33.73
C ASP A 305 -31.38 -4.68 34.54
N GLU A 306 -32.37 -3.99 35.12
CA GLU A 306 -33.45 -4.58 35.90
C GLU A 306 -34.19 -5.70 35.15
N LYS A 307 -34.38 -5.57 33.83
CA LYS A 307 -35.06 -6.60 33.03
C LYS A 307 -34.24 -7.89 32.92
N VAL A 308 -32.91 -7.79 32.93
CA VAL A 308 -32.03 -8.97 32.94
C VAL A 308 -32.13 -9.64 34.30
N HIS A 309 -32.10 -8.85 35.38
CA HIS A 309 -32.20 -9.35 36.75
C HIS A 309 -33.56 -9.99 37.06
N GLU A 310 -34.66 -9.42 36.54
CA GLU A 310 -36.00 -10.00 36.62
C GLU A 310 -36.05 -11.41 36.00
N ARG A 311 -35.41 -11.61 34.84
CA ARG A 311 -35.33 -12.94 34.20
C ARG A 311 -34.58 -13.95 35.06
N HIS A 312 -33.49 -13.54 35.70
CA HIS A 312 -32.76 -14.40 36.63
C HIS A 312 -33.60 -14.77 37.86
N LEU A 313 -34.38 -13.81 38.39
CA LEU A 313 -35.29 -14.06 39.51
C LEU A 313 -36.48 -14.97 39.15
N SER A 314 -36.90 -14.97 37.88
CA SER A 314 -38.01 -15.80 37.38
C SER A 314 -37.58 -17.16 36.81
N GLN A 315 -36.31 -17.55 36.92
CA GLN A 315 -35.82 -18.80 36.33
C GLN A 315 -36.42 -20.03 37.03
N GLU A 316 -36.68 -21.09 36.26
CA GLU A 316 -37.18 -22.36 36.81
C GLU A 316 -36.14 -23.04 37.71
N GLY A 317 -36.58 -23.56 38.85
CA GLY A 317 -35.70 -24.24 39.81
C GLY A 317 -34.99 -23.33 40.83
N LEU A 318 -35.23 -22.00 40.79
CA LEU A 318 -34.73 -21.09 41.82
C LEU A 318 -35.54 -21.27 43.12
N GLY A 319 -34.95 -21.96 44.09
CA GLY A 319 -35.57 -22.16 45.40
C GLY A 319 -35.82 -20.84 46.14
N PHE A 320 -36.84 -20.80 47.00
CA PHE A 320 -37.27 -19.59 47.71
C PHE A 320 -36.11 -18.88 48.44
N SER A 321 -35.28 -19.61 49.20
CA SER A 321 -34.14 -19.06 49.92
C SER A 321 -33.09 -18.44 48.99
N ALA A 322 -32.75 -19.13 47.91
CA ALA A 322 -31.80 -18.64 46.90
C ALA A 322 -32.35 -17.39 46.18
N GLY A 323 -33.65 -17.34 45.88
CA GLY A 323 -34.30 -16.17 45.30
C GLY A 323 -34.26 -14.93 46.20
N TRP A 324 -34.41 -15.10 47.52
CA TRP A 324 -34.25 -13.99 48.48
C TRP A 324 -32.80 -13.50 48.56
N GLY A 325 -31.83 -14.42 48.56
CA GLY A 325 -30.40 -14.10 48.50
C GLY A 325 -30.05 -13.29 47.25
N LEU A 326 -30.43 -13.80 46.08
CA LEU A 326 -30.23 -13.14 44.78
C LEU A 326 -30.88 -11.76 44.72
N LYS A 327 -32.08 -11.59 45.27
CA LYS A 327 -32.74 -10.27 45.36
C LYS A 327 -31.95 -9.29 46.23
N GLY A 328 -31.33 -9.76 47.31
CA GLY A 328 -30.42 -8.97 48.14
C GLY A 328 -29.16 -8.56 47.37
N ASP A 329 -28.63 -9.45 46.57
CA ASP A 329 -27.45 -9.25 45.72
C ASP A 329 -27.71 -8.28 44.56
N ILE A 330 -28.84 -8.40 43.87
CA ILE A 330 -29.30 -7.44 42.86
C ILE A 330 -29.41 -6.02 43.46
N LYS A 331 -29.91 -5.89 44.69
CA LYS A 331 -29.91 -4.59 45.39
C LYS A 331 -28.50 -4.05 45.63
N LYS A 332 -27.48 -4.91 45.81
CA LYS A 332 -26.08 -4.46 45.89
C LYS A 332 -25.60 -3.94 44.52
N LEU A 333 -25.93 -4.62 43.42
CA LEU A 333 -25.62 -4.16 42.07
C LEU A 333 -26.26 -2.79 41.75
N HIS A 334 -27.53 -2.58 42.12
CA HIS A 334 -28.15 -1.27 41.99
C HIS A 334 -27.45 -0.17 42.82
N LYS A 335 -27.03 -0.49 44.06
CA LYS A 335 -26.22 0.44 44.86
C LYS A 335 -24.86 0.75 44.20
N ILE A 336 -24.24 -0.23 43.54
CA ILE A 336 -23.01 -0.02 42.76
C ILE A 336 -23.28 0.94 41.60
N ALA A 337 -24.34 0.71 40.81
CA ALA A 337 -24.72 1.61 39.72
C ALA A 337 -24.96 3.05 40.20
N GLN A 338 -25.64 3.23 41.34
CA GLN A 338 -25.82 4.55 41.97
C GLN A 338 -24.49 5.16 42.43
N GLY A 339 -23.56 4.34 42.94
CA GLY A 339 -22.22 4.78 43.30
C GLY A 339 -21.42 5.26 42.09
N LEU A 340 -21.45 4.51 40.97
CA LEU A 340 -20.82 4.89 39.70
C LEU A 340 -21.42 6.19 39.16
N ARG A 341 -22.75 6.32 39.20
CA ARG A 341 -23.44 7.55 38.83
C ARG A 341 -22.97 8.76 39.66
N LYS A 342 -22.78 8.60 40.97
CA LYS A 342 -22.26 9.66 41.85
C LYS A 342 -20.80 9.99 41.56
N ALA A 343 -20.02 9.03 41.07
CA ALA A 343 -18.63 9.25 40.68
C ALA A 343 -18.51 10.15 39.43
N VAL A 344 -19.53 10.12 38.56
CA VAL A 344 -19.62 10.99 37.38
C VAL A 344 -19.78 12.47 37.76
N GLY A 345 -20.45 12.76 38.88
CA GLY A 345 -20.61 14.12 39.38
C GLY A 345 -21.83 14.29 40.29
N ASP A 346 -22.14 15.55 40.60
CA ASP A 346 -23.37 15.89 41.31
C ASP A 346 -24.62 15.61 40.43
N ASN A 347 -25.81 15.75 41.01
CA ASN A 347 -27.05 15.46 40.29
C ASN A 347 -27.22 16.37 39.05
N LYS A 348 -26.69 17.60 39.09
CA LYS A 348 -26.75 18.54 37.96
C LYS A 348 -25.89 18.05 36.80
N ALA A 349 -24.65 17.65 37.07
CA ALA A 349 -23.74 17.08 36.08
C ALA A 349 -24.33 15.83 35.42
N VAL A 350 -24.90 14.91 36.21
CA VAL A 350 -25.52 13.71 35.66
C VAL A 350 -26.75 14.04 34.80
N ARG A 351 -27.61 14.99 35.22
CA ARG A 351 -28.75 15.43 34.40
C ARG A 351 -28.30 15.98 33.05
N ARG A 352 -27.22 16.77 33.01
CA ARG A 352 -26.65 17.30 31.76
C ARG A 352 -26.14 16.19 30.83
N LEU A 353 -25.60 15.10 31.36
CA LEU A 353 -25.20 13.95 30.54
C LEU A 353 -26.40 13.21 29.96
N LEU A 354 -27.41 12.95 30.79
CA LEU A 354 -28.57 12.15 30.40
C LEU A 354 -29.49 12.88 29.42
N VAL A 355 -29.46 14.22 29.40
CA VAL A 355 -30.32 15.03 28.53
C VAL A 355 -30.02 14.82 27.04
N SER A 356 -28.79 14.42 26.69
CA SER A 356 -28.42 14.14 25.30
C SER A 356 -29.32 13.08 24.67
N TYR A 357 -29.89 12.17 25.48
CA TYR A 357 -30.83 11.16 25.00
C TYR A 357 -32.19 11.72 24.56
N ALA A 358 -32.63 12.84 25.14
CA ALA A 358 -33.85 13.53 24.71
C ALA A 358 -33.59 14.44 23.50
N LEU A 359 -32.35 14.89 23.31
CA LEU A 359 -31.90 15.76 22.22
C LEU A 359 -31.51 15.02 20.94
N ARG A 360 -31.19 13.73 21.03
CA ARG A 360 -30.72 12.89 19.93
C ARG A 360 -31.69 12.93 18.73
N ASP A 361 -31.11 13.05 17.53
CA ASP A 361 -31.82 13.19 16.24
C ASP A 361 -32.75 14.42 16.14
N LYS A 362 -32.80 15.29 17.16
CA LYS A 362 -33.63 16.49 17.18
C LYS A 362 -32.80 17.74 16.97
N VAL A 363 -31.70 17.94 17.71
CA VAL A 363 -30.85 19.13 17.55
C VAL A 363 -30.06 19.04 16.25
N THR A 364 -30.15 20.08 15.44
CA THR A 364 -29.50 20.21 14.14
C THR A 364 -28.39 21.25 14.18
N GLN A 365 -27.51 21.26 13.17
CA GLN A 365 -26.50 22.31 13.08
C GLN A 365 -27.08 23.73 12.98
N ALA A 366 -28.22 23.90 12.31
CA ALA A 366 -28.89 25.20 12.25
C ALA A 366 -29.32 25.68 13.65
N ASP A 367 -29.62 24.76 14.57
CA ASP A 367 -29.88 25.11 15.97
C ASP A 367 -28.59 25.51 16.70
N LEU A 368 -27.48 24.79 16.44
CA LEU A 368 -26.15 25.09 17.00
C LEU A 368 -25.51 26.39 16.46
N ASP A 369 -26.05 26.92 15.36
CA ASP A 369 -25.68 28.25 14.87
C ASP A 369 -26.34 29.38 15.66
N LEU A 370 -27.45 29.10 16.34
CA LEU A 370 -28.22 30.07 17.13
C LEU A 370 -27.82 30.08 18.60
N ILE A 371 -27.42 28.94 19.15
CA ILE A 371 -27.10 28.78 20.57
C ILE A 371 -26.01 27.72 20.77
N GLU A 372 -25.15 27.92 21.77
CA GLU A 372 -24.11 26.96 22.11
C GLU A 372 -24.72 25.66 22.68
N LEU A 373 -24.08 24.52 22.41
CA LEU A 373 -24.58 23.22 22.85
C LEU A 373 -24.67 23.14 24.39
N GLU A 374 -23.74 23.77 25.12
CA GLU A 374 -23.74 23.76 26.59
C GLU A 374 -25.01 24.41 27.15
N ASP A 375 -25.47 25.49 26.54
CA ASP A 375 -26.70 26.19 26.95
C ASP A 375 -27.94 25.34 26.64
N ILE A 376 -27.96 24.62 25.50
CA ILE A 376 -29.02 23.65 25.19
C ILE A 376 -29.08 22.56 26.28
N LEU A 377 -27.93 21.98 26.63
CA LEU A 377 -27.84 20.95 27.66
C LEU A 377 -28.30 21.50 29.02
N GLY A 378 -27.88 22.72 29.37
CA GLY A 378 -28.27 23.44 30.58
C GLY A 378 -29.78 23.64 30.71
N PHE A 379 -30.40 24.13 29.64
CA PHE A 379 -31.84 24.42 29.59
C PHE A 379 -32.71 23.17 29.65
N VAL A 380 -32.42 22.20 28.79
CA VAL A 380 -33.24 20.98 28.68
C VAL A 380 -33.06 20.09 29.91
N SER A 381 -31.89 20.12 30.55
CA SER A 381 -31.69 19.41 31.82
C SER A 381 -32.40 20.09 33.00
N GLY A 382 -32.84 21.34 32.84
CA GLY A 382 -33.45 22.16 33.89
C GLY A 382 -32.45 22.65 34.94
N VAL A 383 -31.15 22.64 34.62
CA VAL A 383 -30.09 23.14 35.51
C VAL A 383 -29.93 24.66 35.37
N GLU A 384 -30.04 25.18 34.14
CA GLU A 384 -30.02 26.61 33.83
C GLU A 384 -31.37 26.99 33.19
N SER A 385 -32.25 27.64 33.96
CA SER A 385 -33.62 27.92 33.50
C SER A 385 -33.79 29.25 32.75
N GLU A 386 -32.83 30.18 32.86
CA GLU A 386 -33.02 31.58 32.44
C GLU A 386 -32.29 31.94 31.13
N GLN A 387 -31.22 31.22 30.75
CA GLN A 387 -30.35 31.60 29.62
C GLN A 387 -31.02 31.54 28.23
N VAL A 388 -31.91 30.56 27.97
CA VAL A 388 -32.57 30.43 26.65
C VAL A 388 -33.60 31.52 26.41
N HIS A 389 -34.24 32.05 27.46
CA HIS A 389 -35.20 33.15 27.31
C HIS A 389 -34.51 34.45 26.87
N ASP A 390 -33.31 34.73 27.36
CA ASP A 390 -32.53 35.92 26.98
C ASP A 390 -31.85 35.79 25.60
N LEU A 391 -31.43 34.56 25.21
CA LEU A 391 -30.80 34.27 23.92
C LEU A 391 -31.80 34.27 22.73
N VAL A 392 -33.08 33.98 22.98
CA VAL A 392 -34.14 33.95 21.96
C VAL A 392 -34.90 35.29 21.84
N ALA A 393 -34.86 36.13 22.89
CA ALA A 393 -35.62 37.39 22.96
C ALA A 393 -35.12 38.50 22.01
N GLY A 394 -33.91 38.38 21.43
CA GLY A 394 -33.28 39.41 20.59
C GLY A 394 -32.93 38.94 19.18
N THR A 395 -33.91 38.95 18.27
CA THR A 395 -33.72 38.98 16.79
C THR A 395 -32.86 37.86 16.16
N SER A 396 -33.48 36.72 15.82
CA SER A 396 -33.02 35.82 14.75
C SER A 396 -34.19 34.99 14.19
N GLU A 397 -34.23 34.84 12.86
CA GLU A 397 -35.20 33.98 12.18
C GLU A 397 -35.00 32.53 12.67
N GLY A 398 -36.01 31.92 13.29
CA GLY A 398 -35.95 30.54 13.81
C GLY A 398 -35.78 30.38 15.34
N GLY A 399 -35.45 31.45 16.09
CA GLY A 399 -35.24 31.36 17.55
C GLY A 399 -36.47 30.87 18.34
N LEU A 400 -37.67 31.36 18.00
CA LEU A 400 -38.92 30.92 18.65
C LEU A 400 -39.24 29.44 18.37
N ALA A 401 -38.95 28.97 17.15
CA ALA A 401 -39.15 27.57 16.78
C ALA A 401 -38.17 26.65 17.53
N LEU A 402 -36.91 27.10 17.67
CA LEU A 402 -35.91 26.42 18.48
C LEU A 402 -36.34 26.36 19.95
N GLN A 403 -36.82 27.46 20.52
CA GLN A 403 -37.30 27.47 21.91
C GLN A 403 -38.41 26.43 22.14
N ALA A 404 -39.46 26.44 21.31
CA ALA A 404 -40.57 25.49 21.43
C ALA A 404 -40.08 24.04 21.34
N LYS A 405 -39.13 23.77 20.43
CA LYS A 405 -38.48 22.46 20.29
C LYS A 405 -37.68 22.04 21.52
N LEU A 406 -36.93 22.97 22.14
CA LEU A 406 -36.18 22.69 23.36
C LEU A 406 -37.10 22.46 24.57
N GLU A 407 -38.23 23.18 24.65
CA GLU A 407 -39.26 22.95 25.68
C GLU A 407 -39.89 21.55 25.56
N GLU A 408 -40.16 21.08 24.33
CA GLU A 408 -40.62 19.71 24.08
C GLU A 408 -39.57 18.68 24.53
N CYS A 409 -38.29 18.91 24.18
CA CYS A 409 -37.19 18.05 24.61
C CYS A 409 -37.08 17.99 26.14
N LYS A 410 -37.32 19.12 26.83
CA LYS A 410 -37.28 19.20 28.29
C LYS A 410 -38.40 18.39 28.92
N ALA A 411 -39.63 18.56 28.41
CA ALA A 411 -40.78 17.77 28.86
C ALA A 411 -40.59 16.26 28.61
N GLU A 412 -39.95 15.89 27.50
CA GLU A 412 -39.58 14.50 27.23
C GLU A 412 -38.52 13.99 28.20
N PHE A 413 -37.45 14.75 28.43
CA PHE A 413 -36.41 14.38 29.38
C PHE A 413 -36.98 14.16 30.80
N ASP A 414 -37.85 15.06 31.27
CA ASP A 414 -38.49 14.92 32.58
C ASP A 414 -39.41 13.68 32.63
N ARG A 415 -40.10 13.33 31.53
CA ARG A 415 -40.85 12.07 31.43
C ARG A 415 -39.94 10.85 31.50
N MET A 416 -38.78 10.88 30.82
CA MET A 416 -37.79 9.80 30.85
C MET A 416 -37.24 9.59 32.27
N MET A 417 -36.86 10.67 32.95
CA MET A 417 -36.36 10.64 34.33
C MET A 417 -37.41 10.09 35.31
N ARG A 418 -38.69 10.48 35.16
CA ARG A 418 -39.79 9.94 36.00
C ARG A 418 -40.08 8.47 35.73
N LYS A 419 -39.91 8.01 34.49
CA LYS A 419 -40.20 6.63 34.10
C LYS A 419 -39.18 5.64 34.67
N SER A 420 -37.88 5.92 34.51
CA SER A 420 -36.82 5.06 35.06
C SER A 420 -35.48 5.79 35.03
N GLU A 421 -35.10 6.36 36.17
CA GLU A 421 -33.78 6.97 36.37
C GLU A 421 -32.65 5.93 36.34
N ASP A 422 -32.91 4.75 36.92
CA ASP A 422 -31.97 3.62 36.87
C ASP A 422 -31.77 3.13 35.44
N GLY A 423 -32.84 3.04 34.63
CA GLY A 423 -32.73 2.67 33.21
C GLY A 423 -31.90 3.65 32.39
N LEU A 424 -31.97 4.96 32.69
CA LEU A 424 -31.09 5.97 32.07
C LEU A 424 -29.64 5.82 32.53
N THR A 425 -29.42 5.44 33.79
CA THR A 425 -28.08 5.15 34.32
C THR A 425 -27.46 3.94 33.62
N VAL A 426 -28.22 2.87 33.43
CA VAL A 426 -27.76 1.69 32.67
C VAL A 426 -27.42 2.07 31.23
N ARG A 427 -28.24 2.89 30.58
CA ARG A 427 -27.98 3.39 29.23
C ARG A 427 -26.68 4.20 29.16
N LEU A 428 -26.44 5.08 30.13
CA LEU A 428 -25.20 5.85 30.25
C LEU A 428 -23.97 4.94 30.39
N LEU A 429 -24.02 3.96 31.29
CA LEU A 429 -22.92 3.01 31.49
C LEU A 429 -22.69 2.12 30.25
N THR A 430 -23.76 1.74 29.55
CA THR A 430 -23.67 0.99 28.29
C THR A 430 -23.00 1.84 27.19
N ASP A 431 -23.38 3.11 27.05
CA ASP A 431 -22.78 4.01 26.07
C ASP A 431 -21.33 4.36 26.44
N TYR A 432 -20.99 4.42 27.73
CA TYR A 432 -19.59 4.54 28.20
C TYR A 432 -18.75 3.35 27.73
N CYS A 433 -19.19 2.12 28.01
CA CYS A 433 -18.51 0.90 27.55
C CYS A 433 -18.39 0.86 26.01
N ARG A 434 -19.44 1.27 25.29
CA ARG A 434 -19.44 1.32 23.82
C ARG A 434 -18.48 2.37 23.28
N TYR A 435 -18.44 3.55 23.88
CA TYR A 435 -17.53 4.62 23.48
C TYR A 435 -16.07 4.21 23.71
N ARG A 436 -15.76 3.52 24.82
CA ARG A 436 -14.43 2.93 25.06
C ARG A 436 -14.04 1.92 24.00
N LEU A 437 -14.93 0.98 23.68
CA LEU A 437 -14.71 0.00 22.61
C LEU A 437 -14.44 0.70 21.27
N HIS A 438 -15.30 1.65 20.91
CA HIS A 438 -15.17 2.38 19.64
C HIS A 438 -13.91 3.26 19.60
N LEU A 439 -13.43 3.80 20.72
CA LEU A 439 -12.13 4.49 20.77
C LEU A 439 -10.97 3.55 20.44
N LYS A 440 -10.98 2.31 20.94
CA LYS A 440 -9.96 1.31 20.60
C LYS A 440 -10.06 0.88 19.14
N TYR A 441 -11.27 0.64 18.63
CA TYR A 441 -11.49 0.38 17.19
C TYR A 441 -11.02 1.54 16.30
N TYR A 442 -11.22 2.78 16.75
CA TYR A 442 -10.76 3.96 16.04
C TYR A 442 -9.23 4.01 15.97
N ARG A 443 -8.53 3.80 17.09
CA ARG A 443 -7.06 3.73 17.13
C ARG A 443 -6.53 2.59 16.25
N PHE A 444 -7.13 1.41 16.33
CA PHE A 444 -6.79 0.27 15.49
C PHE A 444 -6.93 0.59 14.00
N ALA A 445 -8.08 1.14 13.59
CA ALA A 445 -8.34 1.51 12.20
C ALA A 445 -7.33 2.55 11.69
N HIS A 446 -7.00 3.57 12.50
CA HIS A 446 -5.99 4.57 12.14
C HIS A 446 -4.58 3.98 12.01
N ARG A 447 -4.18 3.05 12.88
CA ARG A 447 -2.92 2.31 12.68
C ARG A 447 -2.92 1.56 11.36
N MET A 448 -4.01 0.86 11.05
CA MET A 448 -4.17 0.17 9.77
C MET A 448 -4.12 1.14 8.57
N PHE A 449 -4.77 2.31 8.66
CA PHE A 449 -4.69 3.32 7.61
C PHE A 449 -3.24 3.80 7.40
N ASN A 450 -2.46 3.92 8.46
CA ASN A 450 -1.05 4.30 8.39
C ASN A 450 -0.13 3.15 7.96
N ARG A 451 -0.66 1.96 7.62
CA ARG A 451 0.08 0.88 6.94
C ARG A 451 -0.19 0.84 5.44
N LEU A 452 -1.19 1.55 4.95
CA LEU A 452 -1.64 1.49 3.55
C LEU A 452 -1.36 2.80 2.83
N SER A 453 -1.01 2.75 1.56
CA SER A 453 -0.95 3.89 0.64
C SER A 453 -1.96 3.66 -0.48
N VAL A 454 -3.04 4.45 -0.50
CA VAL A 454 -4.03 4.35 -1.59
C VAL A 454 -3.56 5.20 -2.76
N ILE A 455 -3.13 4.56 -3.83
CA ILE A 455 -2.58 5.24 -5.00
C ILE A 455 -3.67 5.45 -6.04
N THR A 456 -3.89 6.71 -6.41
CA THR A 456 -4.83 7.08 -7.48
C THR A 456 -4.16 7.84 -8.64
N GLU A 457 -2.90 8.22 -8.49
CA GLU A 457 -2.13 8.92 -9.51
C GLU A 457 -1.57 7.92 -10.55
N PRO A 458 -1.83 8.09 -11.86
CA PRO A 458 -1.41 7.12 -12.89
C PRO A 458 0.10 6.84 -12.91
N GLN A 459 0.94 7.85 -12.68
CA GLN A 459 2.40 7.71 -12.65
C GLN A 459 2.87 6.83 -11.48
N LYS A 460 2.33 7.05 -10.28
CA LYS A 460 2.63 6.22 -9.11
C LYS A 460 2.09 4.80 -9.26
N ILE A 461 0.92 4.63 -9.89
CA ILE A 461 0.37 3.31 -10.21
C ILE A 461 1.32 2.55 -11.14
N GLN A 462 1.82 3.20 -12.20
CA GLN A 462 2.81 2.58 -13.10
C GLN A 462 4.09 2.17 -12.36
N LEU A 463 4.60 3.04 -11.49
CA LEU A 463 5.78 2.74 -10.66
C LEU A 463 5.52 1.54 -9.73
N ALA A 464 4.38 1.51 -9.05
CA ALA A 464 4.02 0.41 -8.14
C ALA A 464 3.81 -0.91 -8.89
N LYS A 465 3.23 -0.86 -10.10
CA LYS A 465 3.09 -2.01 -11.00
C LYS A 465 4.46 -2.54 -11.42
N ALA A 466 5.37 -1.66 -11.85
CA ALA A 466 6.73 -2.05 -12.22
C ALA A 466 7.52 -2.66 -11.06
N GLY A 467 7.26 -2.22 -9.82
CA GLY A 467 7.82 -2.79 -8.61
C GLY A 467 7.23 -4.16 -8.22
N GLY A 468 6.09 -4.54 -8.79
CA GLY A 468 5.45 -5.84 -8.57
C GLY A 468 4.74 -6.01 -7.21
N ASN A 469 4.61 -4.95 -6.41
CA ASN A 469 4.06 -5.00 -5.05
C ASN A 469 2.72 -4.24 -4.90
N LEU A 470 2.07 -3.90 -6.02
CA LEU A 470 0.78 -3.20 -6.02
C LEU A 470 -0.38 -4.17 -5.81
N TYR A 471 -1.13 -3.99 -4.72
CA TYR A 471 -2.38 -4.71 -4.51
C TYR A 471 -3.54 -3.96 -5.17
N ARG A 472 -4.34 -4.65 -5.99
CA ARG A 472 -5.39 -4.01 -6.81
C ARG A 472 -6.78 -4.49 -6.41
N LEU A 473 -7.64 -3.61 -5.92
CA LEU A 473 -9.02 -3.92 -5.53
C LEU A 473 -9.97 -3.48 -6.65
N LEU A 474 -10.26 -4.40 -7.57
CA LEU A 474 -10.98 -4.13 -8.82
C LEU A 474 -12.39 -4.75 -8.82
N SER A 475 -13.27 -4.22 -9.65
CA SER A 475 -14.60 -4.78 -9.93
C SER A 475 -14.53 -5.99 -10.86
N SER A 476 -15.62 -6.76 -10.94
CA SER A 476 -15.73 -7.93 -11.81
C SER A 476 -15.56 -7.58 -13.29
N ALA A 477 -16.03 -6.39 -13.70
CA ALA A 477 -15.89 -5.91 -15.06
C ALA A 477 -14.43 -5.56 -15.37
N GLU A 478 -13.75 -4.88 -14.45
CA GLU A 478 -12.34 -4.50 -14.59
C GLU A 478 -11.42 -5.73 -14.60
N VAL A 479 -11.69 -6.73 -13.73
CA VAL A 479 -10.90 -7.98 -13.71
C VAL A 479 -10.93 -8.72 -15.05
N LYS A 480 -12.09 -8.73 -15.74
CA LYS A 480 -12.20 -9.36 -17.06
C LYS A 480 -11.39 -8.65 -18.14
N ASN A 481 -11.16 -7.35 -17.98
CA ASN A 481 -10.45 -6.52 -18.94
C ASN A 481 -8.94 -6.38 -18.63
N ILE A 482 -8.48 -6.89 -17.47
CA ILE A 482 -7.04 -6.97 -17.11
C ILE A 482 -6.24 -7.56 -18.28
N GLY A 483 -6.69 -8.66 -18.86
CA GLY A 483 -5.98 -9.34 -19.96
C GLY A 483 -6.02 -8.63 -21.32
N SER A 484 -6.91 -7.65 -21.53
CA SER A 484 -7.03 -6.92 -22.80
C SER A 484 -6.34 -5.56 -22.80
N ASP A 485 -6.23 -4.93 -21.62
CA ASP A 485 -5.71 -3.57 -21.47
C ASP A 485 -4.32 -3.51 -20.80
N GLU A 486 -3.78 -4.63 -20.30
CA GLU A 486 -2.46 -4.65 -19.66
C GLU A 486 -1.33 -4.93 -20.63
N GLU A 487 -0.27 -4.12 -20.50
CA GLU A 487 0.98 -4.39 -21.18
C GLU A 487 1.56 -5.73 -20.68
N PRO A 488 2.13 -6.55 -21.58
CA PRO A 488 2.73 -7.83 -21.19
C PRO A 488 3.81 -7.66 -20.13
N GLU A 489 3.84 -8.53 -19.11
CA GLU A 489 4.87 -8.47 -18.07
C GLU A 489 6.16 -9.13 -18.55
N VAL A 490 7.29 -8.45 -18.35
CA VAL A 490 8.62 -9.03 -18.59
C VAL A 490 8.94 -10.03 -17.49
N ILE A 491 9.15 -11.29 -17.86
CA ILE A 491 9.43 -12.38 -16.91
C ILE A 491 10.88 -12.85 -16.96
N HIS A 492 11.57 -12.66 -18.09
CA HIS A 492 12.99 -12.96 -18.25
C HIS A 492 13.67 -11.85 -19.03
N HIS A 493 14.97 -11.68 -18.81
CA HIS A 493 15.74 -10.70 -19.57
C HIS A 493 17.15 -11.18 -19.88
N THR A 494 17.62 -10.83 -21.07
CA THR A 494 18.99 -11.03 -21.53
C THR A 494 19.66 -9.67 -21.69
N ILE A 495 20.85 -9.51 -21.13
CA ILE A 495 21.68 -8.30 -21.26
C ILE A 495 22.86 -8.58 -22.17
N LEU A 496 23.09 -7.67 -23.11
CA LEU A 496 24.27 -7.61 -23.96
C LEU A 496 25.00 -6.31 -23.65
N LYS A 497 26.27 -6.40 -23.24
CA LYS A 497 27.16 -5.24 -23.15
C LYS A 497 28.26 -5.33 -24.19
N ALA A 498 28.38 -4.29 -25.02
CA ALA A 498 29.43 -4.14 -26.01
C ALA A 498 30.30 -2.94 -25.64
N ASP A 499 31.57 -3.20 -25.36
CA ASP A 499 32.49 -2.26 -24.74
C ASP A 499 33.71 -2.02 -25.64
N VAL A 500 33.97 -0.75 -25.98
CA VAL A 500 35.02 -0.33 -26.92
C VAL A 500 36.38 -0.33 -26.22
N ARG A 501 37.27 -1.20 -26.69
CA ARG A 501 38.63 -1.34 -26.15
C ARG A 501 39.47 -0.11 -26.47
N GLY A 502 40.08 0.48 -25.44
CA GLY A 502 41.04 1.56 -25.60
C GLY A 502 40.43 2.88 -26.08
N SER A 503 39.13 3.09 -25.87
CA SER A 503 38.41 4.31 -26.26
C SER A 503 39.08 5.61 -25.81
N THR A 504 39.73 5.63 -24.64
CA THR A 504 40.45 6.81 -24.15
C THR A 504 41.65 7.15 -25.04
N LYS A 505 42.38 6.15 -25.53
CA LYS A 505 43.49 6.33 -26.48
C LYS A 505 42.95 6.83 -27.83
N VAL A 506 41.86 6.22 -28.31
CA VAL A 506 41.17 6.64 -29.55
C VAL A 506 40.68 8.09 -29.44
N THR A 507 40.09 8.47 -28.32
CA THR A 507 39.59 9.82 -28.05
C THR A 507 40.73 10.84 -28.02
N ALA A 508 41.83 10.51 -27.35
CA ALA A 508 43.02 11.37 -27.29
C ALA A 508 43.63 11.57 -28.69
N GLU A 509 43.68 10.52 -29.51
CA GLU A 509 44.18 10.58 -30.88
C GLU A 509 43.28 11.44 -31.78
N LEU A 510 41.97 11.25 -31.73
CA LEU A 510 40.99 12.06 -32.49
C LEU A 510 41.09 13.54 -32.11
N THR A 511 41.18 13.83 -30.80
CA THR A 511 41.30 15.20 -30.29
C THR A 511 42.61 15.84 -30.76
N LYS A 512 43.73 15.10 -30.70
CA LYS A 512 45.04 15.56 -31.18
C LYS A 512 45.03 15.89 -32.68
N ARG A 513 44.21 15.18 -33.46
CA ARG A 513 44.00 15.40 -34.90
C ARG A 513 42.96 16.50 -35.20
N GLY A 514 42.39 17.16 -34.19
CA GLY A 514 41.37 18.21 -34.36
C GLY A 514 39.99 17.67 -34.78
N LEU A 515 39.73 16.38 -34.57
CA LEU A 515 38.47 15.71 -34.92
C LEU A 515 37.54 15.62 -33.70
N ASN A 516 36.23 15.49 -33.94
CA ASN A 516 35.23 15.37 -32.88
C ASN A 516 35.01 13.89 -32.47
N PRO A 517 35.42 13.47 -31.26
CA PRO A 517 35.25 12.09 -30.81
C PRO A 517 33.78 11.67 -30.66
N ALA A 518 32.90 12.58 -30.21
CA ALA A 518 31.49 12.27 -30.03
C ALA A 518 30.83 11.93 -31.38
N SER A 519 31.04 12.77 -32.39
CA SER A 519 30.55 12.50 -33.76
C SER A 519 31.15 11.22 -34.34
N TYR A 520 32.42 10.92 -34.03
CA TYR A 520 33.08 9.69 -34.47
C TYR A 520 32.38 8.44 -33.92
N PHE A 521 32.15 8.38 -32.59
CA PHE A 521 31.48 7.24 -31.96
C PHE A 521 30.00 7.14 -32.33
N SER A 522 29.27 8.25 -32.45
CA SER A 522 27.88 8.23 -32.91
C SER A 522 27.74 7.60 -34.28
N LEU A 523 28.45 8.12 -35.29
CA LEU A 523 28.29 7.71 -36.67
C LEU A 523 28.86 6.32 -36.99
N ARG A 524 29.85 5.85 -36.22
CA ARG A 524 30.55 4.58 -36.50
C ARG A 524 30.21 3.46 -35.53
N PHE A 525 29.62 3.76 -34.38
CA PHE A 525 29.28 2.75 -33.38
C PHE A 525 27.81 2.83 -32.96
N PHE A 526 27.36 3.94 -32.37
CA PHE A 526 26.04 3.98 -31.74
C PHE A 526 24.85 4.01 -32.71
N ASP A 527 24.90 4.85 -33.75
CA ASP A 527 23.77 5.02 -34.67
C ASP A 527 23.55 3.75 -35.52
N PRO A 528 24.59 3.14 -36.13
CA PRO A 528 24.41 1.91 -36.91
C PRO A 528 23.90 0.73 -36.07
N ILE A 529 24.25 0.66 -34.79
CA ILE A 529 23.72 -0.37 -33.87
C ILE A 529 22.24 -0.12 -33.61
N THR A 530 21.87 1.14 -33.37
CA THR A 530 20.48 1.54 -33.07
C THR A 530 19.54 1.18 -34.22
N GLU A 531 19.98 1.32 -35.47
CA GLU A 531 19.21 0.93 -36.67
C GLU A 531 18.91 -0.58 -36.77
N ARG A 532 19.63 -1.45 -36.04
CA ARG A 532 19.48 -2.91 -36.11
C ARG A 532 18.71 -3.52 -34.95
N LEU A 533 18.46 -2.77 -33.88
CA LEU A 533 17.87 -3.27 -32.64
C LEU A 533 16.50 -3.95 -32.86
N ALA A 534 15.62 -3.32 -33.64
CA ALA A 534 14.27 -3.81 -33.87
C ALA A 534 14.23 -5.20 -34.54
N ALA A 535 15.21 -5.53 -35.39
CA ALA A 535 15.27 -6.82 -36.06
C ALA A 535 15.47 -8.00 -35.08
N TYR A 536 16.04 -7.72 -33.92
CA TYR A 536 16.35 -8.71 -32.89
C TYR A 536 15.49 -8.52 -31.62
N GLY A 537 14.55 -7.58 -31.62
CA GLY A 537 13.73 -7.29 -30.42
C GLY A 537 14.56 -6.72 -29.27
N ALA A 538 15.72 -6.14 -29.58
CA ALA A 538 16.60 -5.54 -28.60
C ALA A 538 16.17 -4.09 -28.30
N VAL A 539 16.40 -3.65 -27.08
CA VAL A 539 16.21 -2.27 -26.64
C VAL A 539 17.50 -1.71 -26.08
N LYS A 540 17.68 -0.40 -26.19
CA LYS A 540 18.84 0.29 -25.63
C LYS A 540 18.56 0.59 -24.16
N VAL A 541 19.29 -0.06 -23.26
CA VAL A 541 19.12 0.11 -21.81
C VAL A 541 19.84 1.36 -21.34
N PHE A 542 21.12 1.52 -21.72
CA PHE A 542 21.94 2.65 -21.31
C PHE A 542 23.19 2.82 -22.21
N ILE A 543 23.81 4.00 -22.18
CA ILE A 543 25.14 4.26 -22.77
C ILE A 543 26.08 4.66 -21.62
N GLU A 544 27.09 3.85 -21.35
CA GLU A 544 28.08 4.11 -20.31
C GLU A 544 29.42 4.45 -20.98
N GLY A 545 29.73 5.74 -21.11
CA GLY A 545 30.96 6.20 -21.76
C GLY A 545 31.09 5.70 -23.20
N ASP A 546 31.94 4.68 -23.38
CA ASP A 546 32.29 4.02 -24.63
C ASP A 546 31.61 2.65 -24.83
N ALA A 547 30.77 2.23 -23.90
CA ALA A 547 30.01 0.99 -23.97
C ALA A 547 28.53 1.22 -24.28
N VAL A 548 27.92 0.27 -25.00
CA VAL A 548 26.48 0.19 -25.20
C VAL A 548 25.92 -1.03 -24.47
N ILE A 549 24.86 -0.81 -23.70
CA ILE A 549 24.14 -1.87 -22.98
C ILE A 549 22.76 -2.03 -23.63
N LEU A 550 22.48 -3.25 -24.09
CA LEU A 550 21.24 -3.63 -24.73
C LEU A 550 20.52 -4.69 -23.90
N GLY A 551 19.18 -4.68 -23.95
CA GLY A 551 18.33 -5.67 -23.31
C GLY A 551 17.45 -6.38 -24.35
N VAL A 552 17.14 -7.64 -24.13
CA VAL A 552 16.11 -8.40 -24.86
C VAL A 552 15.20 -9.04 -23.82
N TYR A 553 13.88 -8.83 -23.94
CA TYR A 553 12.89 -9.22 -22.95
C TYR A 553 12.01 -10.37 -23.43
N GLU A 554 11.61 -11.23 -22.49
CA GLU A 554 10.60 -12.25 -22.71
C GLU A 554 9.36 -11.92 -21.88
N TYR A 555 8.19 -12.07 -22.51
CA TYR A 555 6.92 -11.67 -21.93
C TYR A 555 6.06 -12.88 -21.57
N ASN A 556 5.30 -12.79 -20.48
CA ASN A 556 4.46 -13.88 -19.97
C ASN A 556 3.42 -14.41 -20.98
N ASN A 557 2.91 -13.55 -21.86
CA ASN A 557 1.83 -13.86 -22.79
C ASN A 557 2.29 -14.31 -24.19
N ALA A 558 3.61 -14.35 -24.45
CA ALA A 558 4.19 -14.71 -25.74
C ALA A 558 5.30 -15.76 -25.60
N PRO A 559 4.99 -16.97 -25.08
CA PRO A 559 5.98 -18.04 -24.89
C PRO A 559 6.61 -18.56 -26.19
N ASP A 560 5.91 -18.40 -27.30
CA ASP A 560 6.39 -18.68 -28.65
C ASP A 560 7.46 -17.68 -29.13
N GLU A 561 7.63 -16.55 -28.44
CA GLU A 561 8.62 -15.50 -28.75
C GLU A 561 9.83 -15.51 -27.80
N TRP A 562 9.97 -16.53 -26.94
CA TRP A 562 11.05 -16.67 -25.94
C TRP A 562 12.39 -17.08 -26.57
N PHE A 563 12.96 -16.18 -27.37
CA PHE A 563 14.24 -16.32 -28.08
C PHE A 563 15.26 -15.26 -27.62
N SER A 564 15.21 -14.84 -26.35
CA SER A 564 15.97 -13.66 -25.91
C SER A 564 17.49 -13.84 -26.01
N VAL A 565 18.02 -15.03 -25.71
CA VAL A 565 19.47 -15.27 -25.77
C VAL A 565 19.96 -15.41 -27.20
N SER A 566 19.25 -16.17 -28.04
CA SER A 566 19.61 -16.37 -29.44
C SER A 566 19.54 -15.07 -30.24
N ARG A 567 18.53 -14.23 -29.99
CA ARG A 567 18.41 -12.89 -30.57
C ARG A 567 19.50 -11.94 -30.07
N ALA A 568 19.85 -11.97 -28.78
CA ALA A 568 21.00 -11.22 -28.26
C ALA A 568 22.31 -11.66 -28.91
N CYS A 569 22.54 -12.97 -29.09
CA CYS A 569 23.70 -13.50 -29.82
C CYS A 569 23.73 -13.00 -31.27
N GLY A 570 22.57 -12.95 -31.93
CA GLY A 570 22.41 -12.36 -33.26
C GLY A 570 22.79 -10.89 -33.33
N MET A 571 22.26 -10.09 -32.40
CA MET A 571 22.58 -8.69 -32.26
C MET A 571 24.09 -8.48 -32.02
N ALA A 572 24.72 -9.30 -31.17
CA ALA A 572 26.16 -9.24 -30.94
C ALA A 572 26.99 -9.50 -32.20
N LYS A 573 26.60 -10.49 -33.02
CA LYS A 573 27.24 -10.75 -34.32
C LYS A 573 27.10 -9.55 -35.25
N GLU A 574 25.93 -8.93 -35.30
CA GLU A 574 25.66 -7.73 -36.09
C GLU A 574 26.53 -6.53 -35.64
N VAL A 575 26.72 -6.35 -34.32
CA VAL A 575 27.63 -5.32 -33.77
C VAL A 575 29.06 -5.51 -34.29
N ILE A 576 29.58 -6.74 -34.27
CA ILE A 576 30.92 -7.05 -34.78
C ILE A 576 31.03 -6.78 -36.28
N ASP A 577 30.00 -7.13 -37.06
CA ASP A 577 29.98 -6.88 -38.51
C ASP A 577 29.94 -5.40 -38.85
N ILE A 578 29.12 -4.61 -38.12
CA ILE A 578 29.07 -3.15 -38.24
C ILE A 578 30.46 -2.57 -38.00
N VAL A 579 31.12 -2.95 -36.92
CA VAL A 579 32.42 -2.37 -36.55
C VAL A 579 33.52 -2.80 -37.52
N THR A 580 33.48 -4.04 -38.00
CA THR A 580 34.39 -4.52 -39.05
C THR A 580 34.24 -3.69 -40.32
N SER A 581 33.00 -3.44 -40.74
CA SER A 581 32.67 -2.61 -41.91
C SER A 581 33.15 -1.16 -41.72
N LYS A 582 32.81 -0.53 -40.60
CA LYS A 582 33.22 0.85 -40.30
C LYS A 582 34.72 1.00 -40.11
N ASN A 583 35.42 -0.02 -39.63
CA ASN A 583 36.88 -0.04 -39.57
C ASN A 583 37.54 -0.09 -40.95
N ALA A 584 36.93 -0.77 -41.93
CA ALA A 584 37.42 -0.73 -43.31
C ALA A 584 37.36 0.70 -43.87
N ASP A 585 36.26 1.42 -43.62
CA ASP A 585 36.11 2.83 -43.98
C ASP A 585 37.10 3.72 -43.19
N SER A 586 37.30 3.45 -41.90
CA SER A 586 38.26 4.21 -41.06
C SER A 586 39.67 4.09 -41.61
N LYS A 587 40.10 2.91 -42.05
CA LYS A 587 41.42 2.70 -42.67
C LYS A 587 41.59 3.48 -43.97
N GLN A 588 40.54 3.61 -44.78
CA GLN A 588 40.58 4.40 -46.02
C GLN A 588 40.63 5.92 -45.76
N THR A 589 40.15 6.36 -44.59
CA THR A 589 40.07 7.77 -44.19
C THR A 589 41.10 8.17 -43.14
N ASP A 590 42.09 7.30 -42.88
CA ASP A 590 43.12 7.46 -41.84
C ASP A 590 42.56 7.81 -40.45
N LEU A 591 41.47 7.14 -40.06
CA LEU A 591 40.85 7.24 -38.75
C LEU A 591 41.17 6.01 -37.88
N PRO A 592 41.24 6.16 -36.54
CA PRO A 592 41.59 5.06 -35.63
C PRO A 592 40.54 3.95 -35.65
N THR A 593 40.95 2.68 -35.71
CA THR A 593 40.02 1.54 -35.69
C THR A 593 39.46 1.27 -34.30
N LEU A 594 38.24 0.73 -34.26
CA LEU A 594 37.57 0.29 -33.04
C LEU A 594 37.76 -1.21 -32.81
N GLU A 595 38.04 -1.58 -31.58
CA GLU A 595 38.03 -2.97 -31.09
C GLU A 595 36.97 -3.08 -30.00
N ILE A 596 36.25 -4.20 -29.93
CA ILE A 596 35.13 -4.36 -28.98
C ILE A 596 35.22 -5.71 -28.28
N GLY A 597 34.92 -5.77 -26.99
CA GLY A 597 34.55 -7.03 -26.34
C GLY A 597 33.06 -7.04 -26.04
N ILE A 598 32.39 -8.16 -26.32
CA ILE A 598 30.96 -8.33 -26.04
C ILE A 598 30.76 -9.42 -24.98
N GLY A 599 29.93 -9.13 -23.99
CA GLY A 599 29.44 -10.09 -22.99
C GLY A 599 27.91 -10.16 -23.00
N ILE A 600 27.36 -11.37 -22.89
CA ILE A 600 25.92 -11.63 -22.82
C ILE A 600 25.59 -12.46 -21.58
N CYS A 601 24.60 -12.01 -20.80
CA CYS A 601 24.13 -12.68 -19.60
C CYS A 601 22.61 -12.81 -19.60
N TYR A 602 22.11 -13.95 -19.14
CA TYR A 602 20.69 -14.24 -19.01
C TYR A 602 20.28 -14.33 -17.54
N LEU A 603 19.13 -13.76 -17.20
CA LEU A 603 18.47 -13.99 -15.93
C LEU A 603 17.05 -14.49 -16.13
N ASN A 604 16.75 -15.60 -15.46
CA ASN A 604 15.42 -16.19 -15.37
C ASN A 604 14.55 -15.47 -14.33
N ASP A 605 14.52 -14.14 -14.41
CA ASP A 605 13.81 -13.26 -13.50
C ASP A 605 13.46 -11.94 -14.19
N ARG A 606 12.49 -11.21 -13.64
CA ARG A 606 12.09 -9.89 -14.16
C ARG A 606 13.17 -8.83 -13.88
N PRO A 607 13.45 -7.90 -14.81
CA PRO A 607 14.33 -6.78 -14.53
C PRO A 607 13.66 -5.80 -13.56
N LEU A 608 14.45 -5.19 -12.67
CA LEU A 608 13.97 -4.08 -11.84
C LEU A 608 14.17 -2.75 -12.58
N PHE A 609 13.24 -1.81 -12.40
CA PHE A 609 13.34 -0.48 -13.00
C PHE A 609 13.29 0.62 -11.93
N LEU A 610 14.23 1.54 -12.00
CA LEU A 610 14.10 2.89 -11.45
C LEU A 610 13.49 3.79 -12.52
N PHE A 611 12.89 4.90 -12.11
CA PHE A 611 12.40 5.90 -13.04
C PHE A 611 13.05 7.25 -12.71
N ASP A 612 13.69 7.85 -13.71
CA ASP A 612 14.12 9.25 -13.70
C ASP A 612 13.16 10.03 -14.60
N ASP A 613 12.28 10.82 -13.97
CA ASP A 613 11.04 11.31 -14.57
C ASP A 613 10.21 10.17 -15.21
N ASN A 614 10.14 10.11 -16.55
CA ASN A 614 9.46 9.08 -17.33
C ASN A 614 10.44 8.10 -18.02
N ARG A 615 11.73 8.15 -17.69
CA ARG A 615 12.74 7.28 -18.31
C ARG A 615 13.05 6.10 -17.40
N PRO A 616 12.72 4.86 -17.80
CA PRO A 616 13.09 3.68 -17.02
C PRO A 616 14.61 3.46 -17.07
N ILE A 617 15.22 3.27 -15.91
CA ILE A 617 16.62 2.89 -15.73
C ILE A 617 16.63 1.49 -15.12
N MET A 618 17.14 0.52 -15.86
CA MET A 618 17.18 -0.86 -15.39
C MET A 618 18.23 -1.07 -14.29
N ILE A 619 17.85 -1.81 -13.25
CA ILE A 619 18.75 -2.46 -12.30
C ILE A 619 18.72 -3.96 -12.55
N SER A 620 19.88 -4.55 -12.86
CA SER A 620 20.04 -5.98 -13.00
C SER A 620 21.48 -6.41 -12.71
N SER A 621 21.67 -7.53 -12.01
CA SER A 621 23.00 -8.12 -11.80
C SER A 621 23.64 -8.57 -13.11
N ALA A 622 22.84 -8.93 -14.12
CA ALA A 622 23.32 -9.33 -15.45
C ALA A 622 24.11 -8.21 -16.16
N ILE A 623 23.87 -6.93 -15.81
CA ILE A 623 24.66 -5.81 -16.36
C ILE A 623 26.11 -5.88 -15.90
N GLY A 624 26.33 -6.15 -14.60
CA GLY A 624 27.66 -6.26 -14.02
C GLY A 624 28.41 -7.51 -14.51
N ASP A 625 27.69 -8.61 -14.71
CA ASP A 625 28.28 -9.84 -15.26
C ASP A 625 28.60 -9.70 -16.75
N ALA A 626 27.71 -9.10 -17.55
CA ALA A 626 27.97 -8.81 -18.96
C ALA A 626 29.21 -7.90 -19.14
N ASP A 627 29.43 -6.92 -18.25
CA ASP A 627 30.64 -6.10 -18.21
C ASP A 627 31.93 -6.92 -17.99
N ARG A 628 31.87 -7.87 -17.06
CA ARG A 628 33.00 -8.78 -16.78
C ARG A 628 33.29 -9.70 -17.96
N PHE A 629 32.25 -10.21 -18.63
CA PHE A 629 32.41 -11.07 -19.81
C PHE A 629 32.86 -10.30 -21.05
N ALA A 630 32.45 -9.05 -21.19
CA ALA A 630 32.95 -8.17 -22.23
C ALA A 630 34.46 -7.92 -22.06
N SER A 631 34.93 -7.70 -20.83
CA SER A 631 36.29 -7.23 -20.53
C SER A 631 37.44 -8.09 -21.10
N CYS A 632 38.60 -7.44 -21.33
CA CYS A 632 39.84 -8.08 -21.77
C CYS A 632 41.00 -7.62 -20.86
N SER A 633 41.74 -8.56 -20.28
CA SER A 633 42.91 -8.27 -19.45
C SER A 633 44.07 -7.75 -20.30
N TRP A 634 44.74 -6.70 -19.82
CA TRP A 634 45.92 -6.14 -20.50
C TRP A 634 47.09 -7.12 -20.51
N ARG A 635 47.20 -8.02 -19.52
CA ARG A 635 48.26 -9.04 -19.42
C ARG A 635 48.21 -10.05 -20.57
N LEU A 636 47.04 -10.24 -21.16
CA LEU A 636 46.84 -11.12 -22.31
C LEU A 636 46.93 -10.38 -23.64
N ARG A 637 47.12 -9.05 -23.65
CA ARG A 637 46.98 -8.25 -24.88
C ARG A 637 48.29 -8.12 -25.67
N GLU A 638 49.45 -8.16 -25.01
CA GLU A 638 50.74 -7.89 -25.67
C GLU A 638 51.32 -9.13 -26.39
N ASP A 639 50.99 -10.36 -25.93
CA ASP A 639 51.63 -11.61 -26.37
C ASP A 639 50.67 -12.72 -26.88
N HIS A 640 49.38 -12.43 -27.07
CA HIS A 640 48.39 -13.47 -27.39
C HIS A 640 48.08 -13.59 -28.88
N ASP A 641 48.48 -14.71 -29.48
CA ASP A 641 48.02 -15.16 -30.80
C ASP A 641 46.72 -15.96 -30.65
N SER A 642 45.59 -15.32 -30.93
CA SER A 642 44.26 -15.92 -30.76
C SER A 642 43.85 -16.87 -31.90
N GLY A 643 44.71 -17.02 -32.93
CA GLY A 643 44.46 -17.91 -34.05
C GLY A 643 43.13 -17.61 -34.78
N ASN A 644 42.20 -18.57 -34.78
CA ASN A 644 40.87 -18.43 -35.40
C ASN A 644 39.79 -17.93 -34.42
N PHE A 645 40.15 -17.65 -33.17
CA PHE A 645 39.22 -17.30 -32.09
C PHE A 645 39.50 -15.90 -31.56
N ASN A 646 38.54 -15.33 -30.87
CA ASN A 646 38.62 -13.97 -30.33
C ASN A 646 38.57 -13.93 -28.81
N VAL A 647 38.38 -15.10 -28.18
CA VAL A 647 38.20 -15.26 -26.74
C VAL A 647 39.11 -16.36 -26.22
N ASP A 648 39.78 -16.12 -25.10
CA ASP A 648 40.39 -17.18 -24.30
C ASP A 648 40.29 -16.84 -22.80
N ALA A 649 40.31 -17.87 -21.95
CA ALA A 649 40.13 -17.72 -20.51
C ALA A 649 41.12 -18.58 -19.72
N TYR A 650 41.71 -18.01 -18.67
CA TYR A 650 42.71 -18.66 -17.84
C TYR A 650 42.45 -18.43 -16.35
N LEU A 651 42.43 -19.51 -15.57
CA LEU A 651 42.30 -19.47 -14.11
C LEU A 651 43.65 -19.14 -13.47
N LEU A 652 43.68 -18.14 -12.59
CA LEU A 652 44.83 -17.78 -11.76
C LEU A 652 45.07 -18.85 -10.68
N ASP A 653 46.34 -19.19 -10.43
CA ASP A 653 46.73 -20.10 -9.36
C ASP A 653 46.57 -19.43 -7.97
N ASP A 654 46.18 -20.18 -6.94
CA ASP A 654 45.83 -19.62 -5.61
C ASP A 654 47.06 -19.04 -4.86
N ASN A 655 48.28 -19.38 -5.30
CA ASN A 655 49.54 -18.87 -4.74
C ASN A 655 50.03 -17.55 -5.37
N ASP A 656 49.44 -17.12 -6.49
CA ASP A 656 49.64 -15.77 -7.00
C ASP A 656 48.81 -14.84 -6.09
N GLY A 657 49.46 -14.12 -5.17
CA GLY A 657 48.82 -13.22 -4.19
C GLY A 657 48.05 -12.03 -4.79
N VAL A 658 47.71 -12.08 -6.08
CA VAL A 658 47.03 -11.07 -6.86
C VAL A 658 45.63 -11.58 -7.22
N LYS A 659 44.59 -11.02 -6.59
CA LYS A 659 43.22 -11.14 -7.13
C LYS A 659 43.23 -10.54 -8.54
N GLY A 660 42.69 -11.24 -9.54
CA GLY A 660 42.66 -10.75 -10.92
C GLY A 660 41.91 -9.42 -11.08
N GLU A 661 41.99 -8.84 -12.28
CA GLU A 661 41.34 -7.58 -12.61
C GLU A 661 39.82 -7.64 -12.31
N LYS A 662 39.28 -6.55 -11.73
CA LYS A 662 37.87 -6.47 -11.24
C LYS A 662 37.49 -7.57 -10.23
N GLY A 663 38.46 -8.13 -9.49
CA GLY A 663 38.23 -9.09 -8.40
C GLY A 663 37.95 -10.53 -8.87
N GLN A 664 38.22 -10.85 -10.14
CA GLN A 664 37.97 -12.17 -10.71
C GLN A 664 39.16 -13.13 -10.58
N LYS A 665 38.89 -14.43 -10.44
CA LYS A 665 39.92 -15.48 -10.50
C LYS A 665 40.31 -15.90 -11.92
N VAL A 666 39.57 -15.44 -12.93
CA VAL A 666 39.77 -15.82 -14.34
C VAL A 666 40.19 -14.59 -15.13
N LEU A 667 41.37 -14.64 -15.75
CA LEU A 667 41.81 -13.68 -16.76
C LEU A 667 41.15 -14.03 -18.09
N ARG A 668 40.61 -13.04 -18.80
CA ARG A 668 40.01 -13.22 -20.13
C ARG A 668 40.71 -12.38 -21.17
N TYR A 669 40.99 -12.99 -22.31
CA TYR A 669 41.22 -12.30 -23.56
C TYR A 669 39.88 -12.21 -24.28
N ASN A 670 39.44 -11.01 -24.68
CA ASN A 670 38.21 -10.80 -25.44
C ASN A 670 38.38 -9.56 -26.35
N VAL A 671 38.82 -9.79 -27.58
CA VAL A 671 39.04 -8.75 -28.60
C VAL A 671 38.27 -9.13 -29.86
N ASN A 672 37.22 -8.37 -30.16
CA ASN A 672 36.22 -8.66 -31.19
C ASN A 672 35.51 -10.01 -30.97
N GLY A 673 35.44 -10.45 -29.71
CA GLY A 673 34.81 -11.70 -29.27
C GLY A 673 33.44 -11.46 -28.66
N ILE A 674 32.66 -12.55 -28.60
CA ILE A 674 31.32 -12.57 -28.01
C ILE A 674 31.29 -13.70 -26.99
N VAL A 675 31.21 -13.36 -25.71
CA VAL A 675 31.20 -14.32 -24.60
C VAL A 675 29.80 -14.38 -24.01
N ILE A 676 29.30 -15.60 -23.74
CA ILE A 676 28.03 -15.80 -23.05
C ILE A 676 28.28 -16.55 -21.73
N ASP A 677 27.48 -16.26 -20.71
CA ASP A 677 27.55 -16.99 -19.45
C ASP A 677 26.89 -18.38 -19.54
N GLY A 678 27.05 -19.16 -18.47
CA GLY A 678 26.50 -20.52 -18.42
C GLY A 678 24.97 -20.56 -18.50
N ALA A 679 24.30 -19.64 -17.79
CA ALA A 679 22.84 -19.55 -17.78
C ALA A 679 22.29 -19.19 -19.17
N ALA A 680 22.95 -18.28 -19.89
CA ALA A 680 22.62 -17.94 -21.26
C ALA A 680 22.85 -19.16 -22.17
N PHE A 681 23.94 -19.90 -22.03
CA PHE A 681 24.14 -21.11 -22.85
C PHE A 681 23.08 -22.18 -22.58
N GLU A 682 22.72 -22.44 -21.33
CA GLU A 682 21.64 -23.37 -20.96
C GLU A 682 20.30 -22.95 -21.54
N LYS A 683 19.94 -21.67 -21.40
CA LYS A 683 18.74 -21.09 -22.02
C LYS A 683 18.79 -21.20 -23.54
N LEU A 684 19.92 -20.89 -24.17
CA LEU A 684 20.12 -20.98 -25.62
C LEU A 684 19.92 -22.41 -26.15
N GLN A 685 20.24 -23.45 -25.38
CA GLN A 685 19.96 -24.85 -25.73
C GLN A 685 18.46 -25.18 -25.73
N SER A 686 17.64 -24.42 -25.00
CA SER A 686 16.18 -24.51 -25.05
C SER A 686 15.58 -23.74 -26.22
N GLU A 687 16.23 -22.65 -26.65
CA GLU A 687 15.79 -21.81 -27.78
C GLU A 687 16.21 -22.39 -29.14
N VAL A 688 17.36 -23.06 -29.20
CA VAL A 688 17.99 -23.49 -30.46
C VAL A 688 18.28 -24.98 -30.47
N HIS A 689 17.83 -25.65 -31.52
CA HIS A 689 18.20 -27.04 -31.76
C HIS A 689 19.64 -27.13 -32.29
N PHE A 690 20.58 -27.47 -31.42
CA PHE A 690 21.99 -27.58 -31.75
C PHE A 690 22.41 -28.95 -32.29
N ARG A 691 23.27 -28.92 -33.30
CA ARG A 691 24.09 -30.05 -33.73
C ARG A 691 25.51 -29.90 -33.18
N ASN A 692 26.01 -30.95 -32.56
CA ASN A 692 27.34 -30.95 -31.93
C ASN A 692 28.39 -31.44 -32.90
N LEU A 693 29.48 -30.68 -33.05
CA LEU A 693 30.63 -31.04 -33.87
C LEU A 693 31.90 -30.89 -33.05
N LYS A 694 32.74 -31.93 -33.01
CA LYS A 694 34.14 -31.78 -32.61
C LYS A 694 34.98 -31.48 -33.84
N ALA A 695 35.73 -30.39 -33.81
CA ALA A 695 36.64 -30.00 -34.88
C ALA A 695 37.97 -29.51 -34.32
N LYS A 696 39.04 -29.74 -35.07
CA LYS A 696 40.38 -29.24 -34.75
C LYS A 696 40.56 -27.83 -35.32
N SER A 697 41.02 -26.90 -34.49
CA SER A 697 41.50 -25.58 -34.88
C SER A 697 42.97 -25.49 -34.45
N GLY A 698 43.89 -25.63 -35.43
CA GLY A 698 45.31 -25.79 -35.12
C GLY A 698 45.59 -27.08 -34.35
N VAL A 699 46.22 -26.95 -33.16
CA VAL A 699 46.62 -28.08 -32.29
C VAL A 699 45.50 -28.47 -31.31
N VAL A 700 44.42 -27.69 -31.21
CA VAL A 700 43.37 -27.84 -30.21
C VAL A 700 42.09 -28.42 -30.83
N GLU A 701 41.54 -29.48 -30.23
CA GLU A 701 40.21 -30.01 -30.54
C GLU A 701 39.18 -29.40 -29.59
N GLU A 702 38.10 -28.83 -30.16
CA GLU A 702 37.03 -28.18 -29.39
C GLU A 702 35.65 -28.61 -29.88
N SER A 703 34.66 -28.39 -29.03
CA SER A 703 33.25 -28.67 -29.31
C SER A 703 32.55 -27.41 -29.84
N PHE A 704 31.85 -27.57 -30.95
CA PHE A 704 31.04 -26.54 -31.59
C PHE A 704 29.57 -26.98 -31.59
N TYR A 705 28.69 -26.03 -31.28
CA TYR A 705 27.25 -26.17 -31.29
C TYR A 705 26.72 -25.31 -32.43
N VAL A 706 26.17 -25.94 -33.46
CA VAL A 706 25.67 -25.26 -34.68
C VAL A 706 24.16 -25.38 -34.75
N GLY A 707 23.47 -24.25 -34.89
CA GLY A 707 22.01 -24.21 -34.92
C GLY A 707 21.47 -23.02 -35.70
N ARG A 708 20.14 -22.89 -35.72
CA ARG A 708 19.41 -21.78 -36.34
C ARG A 708 18.33 -21.26 -35.40
N TYR A 709 18.08 -19.96 -35.46
CA TYR A 709 17.02 -19.29 -34.73
C TYR A 709 16.30 -18.26 -35.62
N PRO A 710 15.02 -17.97 -35.36
CA PRO A 710 14.30 -16.89 -36.03
C PRO A 710 14.65 -15.52 -35.40
N ASP A 711 14.88 -14.51 -36.25
CA ASP A 711 14.77 -13.12 -35.81
C ASP A 711 13.30 -12.68 -35.63
N VAL A 712 13.05 -11.42 -35.25
CA VAL A 712 11.67 -10.93 -35.01
C VAL A 712 10.78 -11.02 -36.25
N ALA A 713 11.36 -10.97 -37.45
CA ALA A 713 10.63 -11.12 -38.70
C ALA A 713 10.51 -12.60 -39.15
N GLY A 714 10.93 -13.55 -38.31
CA GLY A 714 10.94 -14.98 -38.62
C GLY A 714 12.06 -15.44 -39.55
N LYS A 715 12.99 -14.54 -39.93
CA LYS A 715 14.12 -14.90 -40.80
C LYS A 715 15.10 -15.79 -40.03
N GLN A 716 15.38 -16.95 -40.58
CA GLN A 716 16.31 -17.91 -39.98
C GLN A 716 17.76 -17.42 -40.07
N ARG A 717 18.47 -17.46 -38.93
CA ARG A 717 19.86 -17.04 -38.79
C ARG A 717 20.70 -18.17 -38.20
N ASP A 718 21.90 -18.36 -38.74
CA ASP A 718 22.84 -19.35 -38.23
C ASP A 718 23.55 -18.85 -36.95
N ILE A 719 23.76 -19.76 -36.01
CA ILE A 719 24.55 -19.54 -34.79
C ILE A 719 25.55 -20.68 -34.60
N VAL A 720 26.78 -20.32 -34.24
CA VAL A 720 27.85 -21.26 -33.91
C VAL A 720 28.41 -20.86 -32.55
N VAL A 721 28.29 -21.75 -31.57
CA VAL A 721 28.85 -21.56 -30.23
C VAL A 721 30.00 -22.52 -30.04
N ARG A 722 31.16 -22.01 -29.64
CA ARG A 722 32.33 -22.78 -29.25
C ARG A 722 32.32 -22.97 -27.74
N GLN A 723 32.53 -24.20 -27.29
CA GLN A 723 32.81 -24.51 -25.89
C GLN A 723 34.32 -24.70 -25.74
N GLY A 724 34.98 -23.67 -25.20
CA GLY A 724 36.41 -23.68 -24.88
C GLY A 724 36.67 -24.14 -23.45
N ARG A 725 37.86 -24.69 -23.19
CA ARG A 725 38.29 -25.04 -21.83
C ARG A 725 39.11 -23.92 -21.22
N VAL A 726 38.82 -23.57 -19.97
CA VAL A 726 39.61 -22.58 -19.22
C VAL A 726 40.98 -23.16 -18.92
N GLY A 727 42.04 -22.47 -19.37
CA GLY A 727 43.44 -22.83 -19.12
C GLY A 727 43.90 -22.43 -17.72
N ARG A 728 45.19 -22.62 -17.42
CA ARG A 728 45.82 -22.10 -16.20
C ARG A 728 46.80 -20.99 -16.51
N TRP A 729 46.79 -19.96 -15.69
CA TRP A 729 47.75 -18.86 -15.69
C TRP A 729 48.60 -18.92 -14.42
N LYS A 730 49.92 -18.85 -14.58
CA LYS A 730 50.86 -18.88 -13.45
C LYS A 730 52.15 -18.17 -13.84
N ASP A 731 52.73 -17.40 -12.91
CA ASP A 731 54.03 -16.73 -13.09
C ASP A 731 54.06 -15.84 -14.36
N ASP A 732 52.96 -15.10 -14.59
CA ASP A 732 52.72 -14.25 -15.78
C ASP A 732 52.84 -14.96 -17.14
N ALA A 733 52.55 -16.26 -17.19
CA ALA A 733 52.47 -17.03 -18.43
C ALA A 733 51.30 -18.03 -18.47
N VAL A 734 50.89 -18.39 -19.69
CA VAL A 734 49.95 -19.51 -19.92
C VAL A 734 50.68 -20.83 -19.68
N VAL A 735 50.16 -21.65 -18.77
CA VAL A 735 50.72 -22.98 -18.51
C VAL A 735 50.31 -23.94 -19.64
N THR A 736 51.24 -24.22 -20.55
CA THR A 736 50.98 -25.05 -21.73
C THR A 736 50.50 -26.45 -21.33
N GLY A 737 49.36 -26.90 -21.88
CA GLY A 737 48.79 -28.23 -21.63
C GLY A 737 47.98 -28.36 -20.33
N ALA A 738 48.06 -27.40 -19.40
CA ALA A 738 47.27 -27.42 -18.17
C ALA A 738 45.86 -26.85 -18.41
N ARG A 739 44.86 -27.74 -18.46
CA ARG A 739 43.44 -27.37 -18.61
C ARG A 739 42.68 -27.63 -17.32
N THR A 740 41.77 -26.72 -16.97
CA THR A 740 40.84 -26.92 -15.85
C THR A 740 39.62 -27.73 -16.29
N SER A 741 38.74 -28.06 -15.32
CA SER A 741 37.42 -28.62 -15.59
C SER A 741 36.38 -27.57 -15.99
N GLN A 742 36.72 -26.27 -15.92
CA GLN A 742 35.81 -25.18 -16.25
C GLN A 742 35.80 -24.93 -17.77
N PHE A 743 34.64 -24.55 -18.27
CA PHE A 743 34.42 -24.20 -19.67
C PHE A 743 34.00 -22.73 -19.79
N PHE A 744 34.22 -22.18 -20.97
CA PHE A 744 33.64 -20.90 -21.39
C PHE A 744 32.97 -21.07 -22.75
N TYR A 745 32.04 -20.16 -23.07
CA TYR A 745 31.23 -20.22 -24.28
C TYR A 745 31.46 -18.96 -25.11
N GLU A 746 31.91 -19.15 -26.34
CA GLU A 746 32.11 -18.07 -27.31
C GLU A 746 31.14 -18.24 -28.48
N VAL A 747 30.38 -17.19 -28.79
CA VAL A 747 29.61 -17.14 -30.04
C VAL A 747 30.54 -16.67 -31.13
N LEU A 748 30.71 -17.48 -32.18
CA LEU A 748 31.59 -17.09 -33.28
C LEU A 748 30.93 -15.98 -34.12
N PRO A 749 31.66 -14.89 -34.43
CA PRO A 749 31.16 -13.86 -35.33
C PRO A 749 30.99 -14.41 -36.76
N ASN A 750 30.37 -13.63 -37.66
CA ASN A 750 30.15 -14.00 -39.06
C ASN A 750 31.46 -14.01 -39.86
N SER A 751 32.31 -14.99 -39.55
CA SER A 751 33.65 -15.16 -40.10
C SER A 751 33.69 -16.29 -41.12
N LYS A 752 34.74 -16.26 -41.96
CA LYS A 752 35.05 -17.39 -42.86
C LYS A 752 35.16 -18.72 -42.11
N PHE A 753 35.62 -18.68 -40.85
CA PHE A 753 35.76 -19.87 -40.02
C PHE A 753 34.40 -20.38 -39.53
N ALA A 754 33.53 -19.51 -39.00
CA ALA A 754 32.18 -19.88 -38.60
C ALA A 754 31.38 -20.51 -39.77
N ASN A 755 31.46 -19.93 -40.97
CA ASN A 755 30.80 -20.47 -42.16
C ASN A 755 31.33 -21.86 -42.55
N ARG A 756 32.65 -22.10 -42.45
CA ARG A 756 33.23 -23.43 -42.66
C ARG A 756 32.70 -24.46 -41.65
N ILE A 757 32.54 -24.08 -40.38
CA ILE A 757 31.96 -24.95 -39.35
C ILE A 757 30.51 -25.30 -39.69
N VAL A 758 29.70 -24.34 -40.12
CA VAL A 758 28.33 -24.57 -40.59
C VAL A 758 28.30 -25.56 -41.77
N GLU A 759 29.13 -25.34 -42.79
CA GLU A 759 29.24 -26.23 -43.96
C GLU A 759 29.66 -27.66 -43.58
N LEU A 760 30.59 -27.82 -42.64
CA LEU A 760 31.06 -29.13 -42.16
C LEU A 760 29.94 -29.92 -41.46
N VAL A 761 29.06 -29.23 -40.72
CA VAL A 761 27.88 -29.86 -40.10
C VAL A 761 26.83 -30.23 -41.15
N SER A 762 26.63 -29.40 -42.17
CA SER A 762 25.70 -29.69 -43.28
C SER A 762 26.13 -30.92 -44.09
N LYS A 763 27.44 -31.09 -44.33
CA LYS A 763 27.99 -32.25 -45.08
C LYS A 763 27.98 -33.57 -44.32
N LYS A 764 27.95 -33.55 -42.98
CA LYS A 764 27.84 -34.76 -42.14
C LYS A 764 26.38 -35.20 -41.89
N GLY A 765 25.40 -34.40 -42.34
CA GLY A 765 23.97 -34.65 -42.15
C GLY A 765 23.22 -35.16 -43.39
N THR A 766 23.94 -35.45 -44.47
CA THR A 766 23.54 -36.34 -45.59
C THR A 766 24.29 -37.64 -45.44
#